data_AF-A0A3M6WA80-F1
#
_entry.id   AF-A0A3M6WA80-F1
#
_cell.length_a   1.000
_cell.length_b   1.000
_cell.length_c   1.000
_cell.angle_alpha   90.00
_cell.angle_beta   90.00
_cell.angle_gamma   90.00
#
_symmetry.space_group_name_H-M   'P 1'
#
loop_
_entity.id
_entity.type
_entity.pdbx_description
1 polymer ?
#
loop_
_entity_poly.entity_id
_entity_poly.type
_entity_poly.pdbx_seq_one_letter_code
_entity_poly.pdbx_strand_id
1 'polypeptide(L)'
;METSFVKFDEGRGGWGARIKGTPRDDAKPAVGSEGGPHQMKTAVWLHAGIEGLGMLEVQDQDSGEELGFDGDVVFTGQGHDLGEFKLTVTEPEGNSHPIHRHPSYQKKPLDRTLVHSSQVPEEALWQAKAILFASMKTTIDQYVEEYTQEAVPPPWQTYTIQSRPTDGNIHLIQKTFEGAFEFDIFYTPANAKTPTHDDMTKAIKAVVKSFDEKYVETLKPQAPFGADKFLRFSKSLFSNLVGGIGYFHGDQMIDRSYAPEYEEENEGFWQETAEARARGQQKLEGPYELYTSIPSRPFFPRGFLWDEGFHLLPIVDWDPELCMQIISSWFNTMDEDGWIPREQILGAEARSKVPPDFQVQYPHYANPPTLFMVLTALLDKVGAKDSKFYTGQQVAGDLAINALASPDGVRSFLRKLYPQLQKNFEWYKKTQFGDLKSYDRPAFSSKEAYRWRGRSERHILTSGLDDYPRAQTPHPGELHVDLISWMGMMATNIQRVAEYIGETDDSAHYAKVAEAIRRNIDDLHWDKKARTYCDATIDDYEDTVHICHKGYVSLFPFMTGLMGPEHPHLKDILDLIADDEELWSPHGVRSLSKKDELYGTDENYWRSPVWMNMNYLIVSNLYAIATQEGPHQAQAAKMYNALRKNLVETVYNSWLETGFAWEQYNPETGAGQRTQHFTGWTSLVVKIMALPDVGGKAKAGHDEFGGVESDLLELGRDPEVAERPLRSFAPATDRLTCWPIDSKSRVRWTTALPLRTPVLNDDACPRSRGERVDHLLATTSARQRLGPHMTLVRNATAEESRTGTHPACHLASMGASARIECSDSTTPGPHHQSSAIMAALATKRKRDSQDMPGMRPPPAISMMGGNDFEQQYFHMEDDGANESMNLADVLAQHSTENGNAIEEDQEEHEAPPESNQHHQHQHEHEHEQSQQHGNEQQQLHHQEQNQSADVGQSASDTAAAAMAQYHTMTIPQTTEQSFLQQTQQQAQQQQNEAGDGPESSADPQSAHRRTSSFTDFDVNNPLKEGQPGRHNSEGSPSASLNPNMAKPSVGSEEWHKVRRDNHKEVERRRRETINEGINELAKIVPGCEKNKGSILARAVQFITQLKENETQNIEKWTLEKLVTEQAITELSSSCDKLKVECQRAWTECEQWKKAAQKAGASIEPQDSKGEGEGEHAE
;
A
#
# COMPACT_ATOMS: atom_id res chain seq x y z
N MET A 1 -7.74 -25.04 -1.38
CA MET A 1 -6.45 -24.93 -0.69
C MET A 1 -6.69 -24.33 0.68
N GLU A 2 -6.02 -24.87 1.69
CA GLU A 2 -5.92 -24.31 3.04
C GLU A 2 -4.44 -24.28 3.43
N THR A 3 -4.02 -23.23 4.13
CA THR A 3 -2.65 -23.04 4.61
C THR A 3 -2.70 -22.66 6.08
N SER A 4 -2.28 -23.58 6.96
CA SER A 4 -2.22 -23.35 8.41
C SER A 4 -0.77 -23.13 8.85
N PHE A 5 -0.52 -22.20 9.78
CA PHE A 5 0.84 -21.89 10.28
C PHE A 5 0.85 -21.84 11.82
N VAL A 6 1.89 -22.38 12.45
CA VAL A 6 2.10 -22.35 13.91
C VAL A 6 3.58 -22.11 14.25
N LYS A 7 3.84 -21.50 15.40
CA LYS A 7 5.19 -21.41 16.00
C LYS A 7 5.28 -22.35 17.20
N PHE A 8 6.29 -23.22 17.25
CA PHE A 8 6.51 -24.16 18.34
C PHE A 8 7.36 -23.52 19.43
N ASP A 9 7.02 -23.74 20.71
CA ASP A 9 7.66 -23.11 21.87
C ASP A 9 7.84 -21.59 21.70
N GLU A 10 6.76 -20.93 21.24
CA GLU A 10 6.65 -19.50 20.91
C GLU A 10 7.51 -19.01 19.73
N GLY A 11 8.19 -19.94 19.06
CA GLY A 11 9.16 -19.73 17.98
C GLY A 11 10.53 -20.33 18.31
N ARG A 12 10.81 -20.64 19.59
CA ARG A 12 12.09 -21.22 20.02
C ARG A 12 12.27 -22.67 19.57
N GLY A 13 11.17 -23.40 19.37
CA GLY A 13 11.13 -24.71 18.74
C GLY A 13 11.05 -24.65 17.20
N GLY A 14 11.10 -23.45 16.61
CA GLY A 14 10.88 -23.22 15.19
C GLY A 14 9.40 -23.02 14.83
N TRP A 15 9.03 -23.34 13.59
CA TRP A 15 7.67 -23.18 13.07
C TRP A 15 7.24 -24.32 12.14
N GLY A 16 5.93 -24.46 11.97
CA GLY A 16 5.33 -25.43 11.05
C GLY A 16 4.29 -24.75 10.16
N ALA A 17 4.29 -25.10 8.87
CA ALA A 17 3.24 -24.74 7.92
C ALA A 17 2.62 -26.01 7.33
N ARG A 18 1.30 -26.10 7.28
CA ARG A 18 0.55 -27.21 6.69
C ARG A 18 -0.13 -26.75 5.41
N ILE A 19 0.11 -27.47 4.33
CA ILE A 19 -0.48 -27.21 3.02
C ILE A 19 -1.50 -28.33 2.74
N LYS A 20 -2.78 -27.95 2.57
CA LYS A 20 -3.89 -28.89 2.37
C LYS A 20 -4.63 -28.60 1.07
N GLY A 21 -4.70 -29.60 0.21
CA GLY A 21 -5.55 -29.65 -0.97
C GLY A 21 -6.84 -30.41 -0.69
N THR A 22 -7.98 -29.86 -1.14
CA THR A 22 -9.26 -30.56 -1.13
C THR A 22 -10.05 -30.11 -2.36
N PRO A 23 -10.35 -31.03 -3.31
CA PRO A 23 -11.23 -30.76 -4.44
C PRO A 23 -12.61 -30.29 -3.95
N ARG A 24 -13.27 -29.44 -4.73
CA ARG A 24 -14.64 -29.01 -4.43
C ARG A 24 -15.64 -30.10 -4.83
N ASP A 25 -16.74 -30.24 -4.08
CA ASP A 25 -17.84 -31.16 -4.42
C ASP A 25 -18.50 -30.85 -5.77
N ASP A 26 -18.40 -29.59 -6.24
CA ASP A 26 -18.91 -29.13 -7.53
C ASP A 26 -17.82 -29.02 -8.62
N ALA A 27 -16.62 -29.57 -8.39
CA ALA A 27 -15.57 -29.65 -9.39
C ALA A 27 -16.02 -30.53 -10.58
N LYS A 28 -16.14 -29.91 -11.76
CA LYS A 28 -16.52 -30.58 -13.00
C LYS A 28 -15.29 -31.05 -13.77
N PRO A 29 -15.39 -32.14 -14.56
CA PRO A 29 -14.40 -32.44 -15.59
C PRO A 29 -14.21 -31.24 -16.53
N ALA A 30 -12.98 -31.00 -16.96
CA ALA A 30 -12.69 -30.08 -18.04
C ALA A 30 -12.88 -30.78 -19.39
N VAL A 31 -13.03 -30.02 -20.48
CA VAL A 31 -13.02 -30.62 -21.82
C VAL A 31 -11.63 -31.21 -22.05
N GLY A 32 -11.56 -32.52 -22.29
CA GLY A 32 -10.29 -33.25 -22.42
C GLY A 32 -9.74 -33.85 -21.12
N SER A 33 -10.45 -33.77 -19.98
CA SER A 33 -10.14 -34.59 -18.80
C SER A 33 -11.29 -35.54 -18.45
N GLU A 34 -10.93 -36.74 -17.99
CA GLU A 34 -11.88 -37.74 -17.46
C GLU A 34 -12.46 -37.34 -16.08
N GLY A 35 -12.03 -36.20 -15.54
CA GLY A 35 -11.84 -35.97 -14.11
C GLY A 35 -13.08 -35.71 -13.28
N GLY A 36 -13.44 -36.66 -12.41
CA GLY A 36 -14.20 -36.36 -11.19
C GLY A 36 -13.32 -35.71 -10.08
N PRO A 37 -13.89 -35.33 -8.92
CA PRO A 37 -13.13 -34.73 -7.81
C PRO A 37 -11.91 -35.54 -7.37
N HIS A 38 -12.00 -36.88 -7.41
CA HIS A 38 -10.91 -37.80 -7.05
C HIS A 38 -9.78 -37.90 -8.10
N GLN A 39 -9.93 -37.28 -9.26
CA GLN A 39 -8.97 -37.33 -10.37
C GLN A 39 -8.38 -35.95 -10.72
N MET A 40 -8.71 -34.92 -9.93
CA MET A 40 -8.17 -33.57 -10.11
C MET A 40 -6.67 -33.56 -9.79
N LYS A 41 -5.82 -33.35 -10.80
CA LYS A 41 -4.37 -33.23 -10.59
C LYS A 41 -4.03 -31.84 -10.07
N THR A 42 -3.13 -31.74 -9.09
CA THR A 42 -2.67 -30.45 -8.52
C THR A 42 -1.16 -30.46 -8.36
N ALA A 43 -0.44 -29.56 -9.03
CA ALA A 43 0.95 -29.28 -8.72
C ALA A 43 1.04 -28.19 -7.64
N VAL A 44 1.96 -28.35 -6.71
CA VAL A 44 2.30 -27.35 -5.68
C VAL A 44 3.78 -27.05 -5.78
N TRP A 45 4.09 -25.78 -5.98
CA TRP A 45 5.46 -25.26 -5.97
C TRP A 45 5.71 -24.47 -4.70
N LEU A 46 6.83 -24.74 -4.07
CA LEU A 46 7.40 -23.97 -2.96
C LEU A 46 8.74 -23.39 -3.44
N HIS A 47 9.19 -22.33 -2.80
CA HIS A 47 10.59 -21.91 -2.88
C HIS A 47 11.12 -21.66 -1.47
N ALA A 48 12.41 -21.91 -1.29
CA ALA A 48 13.18 -21.49 -0.13
C ALA A 48 14.48 -20.87 -0.62
N GLY A 49 14.87 -19.73 -0.06
CA GLY A 49 16.12 -19.07 -0.40
C GLY A 49 16.77 -18.45 0.84
N ILE A 50 18.02 -18.02 0.70
CA ILE A 50 18.78 -17.38 1.76
C ILE A 50 19.50 -16.13 1.23
N GLU A 51 19.36 -15.03 1.97
CA GLU A 51 19.91 -13.71 1.71
C GLU A 51 21.13 -13.46 2.61
N GLY A 52 22.10 -12.67 2.14
CA GLY A 52 23.29 -12.29 2.89
C GLY A 52 24.24 -13.45 3.19
N LEU A 53 24.88 -13.39 4.37
CA LEU A 53 25.88 -14.37 4.79
C LEU A 53 25.21 -15.62 5.38
N GLY A 54 25.08 -16.64 4.54
CA GLY A 54 24.59 -17.96 4.93
C GLY A 54 24.75 -19.02 3.83
N MET A 55 24.19 -20.19 4.10
CA MET A 55 24.09 -21.33 3.19
C MET A 55 22.79 -22.09 3.43
N LEU A 56 22.25 -22.71 2.37
CA LEU A 56 21.13 -23.63 2.42
C LEU A 56 21.43 -24.79 1.47
N GLU A 57 21.44 -26.02 1.98
CA GLU A 57 21.87 -27.21 1.26
C GLU A 57 20.79 -28.28 1.32
N VAL A 58 20.51 -28.93 0.19
CA VAL A 58 19.64 -30.12 0.15
C VAL A 58 20.42 -31.32 0.71
N GLN A 59 19.82 -32.08 1.63
CA GLN A 59 20.41 -33.33 2.12
C GLN A 59 20.26 -34.45 1.10
N ASP A 60 21.19 -35.40 1.10
CA ASP A 60 21.22 -36.58 0.24
C ASP A 60 21.03 -36.27 -1.27
N GLN A 61 21.72 -35.24 -1.78
CA GLN A 61 21.62 -34.74 -3.17
C GLN A 61 21.62 -35.86 -4.23
N ASP A 62 22.58 -36.78 -4.14
CA ASP A 62 22.72 -37.98 -4.99
C ASP A 62 21.42 -38.80 -5.13
N SER A 63 20.58 -38.84 -4.10
CA SER A 63 19.35 -39.63 -4.08
C SER A 63 18.18 -38.97 -4.83
N GLY A 64 18.23 -37.64 -4.99
CA GLY A 64 17.19 -36.84 -5.65
C GLY A 64 17.54 -36.42 -7.08
N GLU A 65 18.79 -36.54 -7.51
CA GLU A 65 19.24 -36.05 -8.83
C GLU A 65 18.57 -36.79 -9.99
N GLU A 66 18.66 -38.13 -10.06
CA GLU A 66 18.15 -38.88 -11.22
C GLU A 66 16.61 -38.86 -11.37
N LEU A 67 15.87 -39.01 -10.26
CA LEU A 67 14.42 -39.30 -10.28
C LEU A 67 13.58 -38.41 -9.34
N GLY A 68 14.19 -37.52 -8.57
CA GLY A 68 13.54 -36.84 -7.45
C GLY A 68 13.48 -37.70 -6.18
N PHE A 69 13.20 -37.05 -5.05
CA PHE A 69 13.24 -37.65 -3.71
C PHE A 69 12.04 -38.53 -3.40
N ASP A 70 12.30 -39.65 -2.73
CA ASP A 70 11.34 -40.65 -2.26
C ASP A 70 11.13 -40.46 -0.74
N GLY A 71 10.08 -39.75 -0.35
CA GLY A 71 9.79 -39.36 1.04
C GLY A 71 10.01 -37.88 1.36
N ASP A 72 10.36 -37.60 2.62
CA ASP A 72 10.63 -36.25 3.16
C ASP A 72 11.90 -35.63 2.52
N VAL A 73 11.82 -34.37 2.09
CA VAL A 73 13.00 -33.59 1.68
C VAL A 73 13.49 -32.77 2.86
N VAL A 74 14.77 -32.91 3.22
CA VAL A 74 15.41 -32.13 4.28
C VAL A 74 16.45 -31.19 3.67
N PHE A 75 16.43 -29.94 4.11
CA PHE A 75 17.48 -28.96 3.87
C PHE A 75 18.17 -28.66 5.21
N THR A 76 19.49 -28.52 5.20
CA THR A 76 20.26 -27.94 6.30
C THR A 76 20.68 -26.52 5.92
N GLY A 77 20.53 -25.58 6.84
CA GLY A 77 20.90 -24.19 6.58
C GLY A 77 21.65 -23.56 7.76
N GLN A 78 22.45 -22.55 7.44
CA GLN A 78 23.10 -21.69 8.41
C GLN A 78 22.98 -20.24 7.95
N GLY A 79 22.39 -19.37 8.77
CA GLY A 79 22.34 -17.93 8.52
C GLY A 79 22.91 -17.15 9.69
N HIS A 80 23.47 -15.96 9.42
CA HIS A 80 24.10 -15.11 10.44
C HIS A 80 23.25 -14.93 11.71
N ASP A 81 21.99 -14.51 11.57
CA ASP A 81 21.08 -14.23 12.70
C ASP A 81 20.18 -15.40 13.09
N LEU A 82 20.02 -16.39 12.21
CA LEU A 82 19.20 -17.59 12.42
C LEU A 82 19.96 -18.74 13.08
N GLY A 83 21.29 -18.74 13.00
CA GLY A 83 22.13 -19.86 13.40
C GLY A 83 21.98 -21.08 12.49
N GLU A 84 22.29 -22.27 13.01
CA GLU A 84 22.09 -23.55 12.33
C GLU A 84 20.63 -24.02 12.44
N PHE A 85 20.00 -24.32 11.30
CA PHE A 85 18.62 -24.76 11.21
C PHE A 85 18.42 -25.92 10.22
N LYS A 86 17.22 -26.49 10.25
CA LYS A 86 16.72 -27.50 9.30
C LYS A 86 15.37 -27.05 8.77
N LEU A 87 15.13 -27.28 7.48
CA LEU A 87 13.82 -27.15 6.85
C LEU A 87 13.43 -28.53 6.30
N THR A 88 12.31 -29.09 6.75
CA THR A 88 11.81 -30.40 6.30
C THR A 88 10.47 -30.23 5.59
N VAL A 89 10.37 -30.69 4.34
CA VAL A 89 9.12 -30.74 3.57
C VAL A 89 8.68 -32.20 3.49
N THR A 90 7.59 -32.56 4.16
CA THR A 90 7.22 -33.97 4.37
C THR A 90 6.53 -34.62 3.18
N GLU A 91 6.52 -35.95 3.12
CA GLU A 91 5.62 -36.73 2.26
C GLU A 91 4.89 -37.81 3.09
N PRO A 92 3.69 -37.52 3.64
CA PRO A 92 2.98 -38.44 4.51
C PRO A 92 2.26 -39.57 3.73
N GLU A 93 2.29 -40.77 4.30
CA GLU A 93 1.55 -41.94 3.80
C GLU A 93 0.06 -41.63 3.59
N GLY A 94 -0.41 -41.74 2.34
CA GLY A 94 -1.83 -41.57 1.98
C GLY A 94 -2.12 -40.47 0.94
N ASN A 95 -1.15 -39.61 0.64
CA ASN A 95 -1.21 -38.78 -0.57
C ASN A 95 -1.28 -39.67 -1.83
N SER A 96 -1.95 -39.18 -2.87
CA SER A 96 -2.08 -39.85 -4.17
C SER A 96 -1.47 -38.99 -5.26
N HIS A 97 -0.86 -39.62 -6.26
CA HIS A 97 -0.02 -38.97 -7.27
C HIS A 97 -0.37 -39.47 -8.68
N PRO A 98 -0.29 -38.62 -9.73
CA PRO A 98 -0.62 -39.03 -11.09
C PRO A 98 0.39 -40.01 -11.69
N ILE A 99 -0.08 -41.22 -12.01
CA ILE A 99 0.69 -42.28 -12.70
C ILE A 99 0.24 -42.37 -14.15
N HIS A 100 1.16 -42.52 -15.11
CA HIS A 100 0.84 -42.77 -16.52
C HIS A 100 1.85 -43.66 -17.25
N ARG A 101 1.47 -44.11 -18.45
CA ARG A 101 2.25 -45.06 -19.27
C ARG A 101 3.27 -44.43 -20.21
N HIS A 102 3.23 -43.11 -20.39
CA HIS A 102 4.16 -42.40 -21.26
C HIS A 102 5.62 -42.54 -20.75
N PRO A 103 6.64 -42.78 -21.61
CA PRO A 103 8.01 -43.06 -21.17
C PRO A 103 8.64 -42.00 -20.25
N SER A 104 8.24 -40.73 -20.39
CA SER A 104 8.72 -39.64 -19.54
C SER A 104 8.45 -39.84 -18.03
N TYR A 105 7.42 -40.61 -17.65
CA TYR A 105 7.18 -40.96 -16.24
C TYR A 105 8.30 -41.84 -15.66
N GLN A 106 8.89 -42.73 -16.46
CA GLN A 106 10.00 -43.58 -16.01
C GLN A 106 11.30 -42.78 -15.81
N LYS A 107 11.44 -41.63 -16.50
CA LYS A 107 12.57 -40.71 -16.34
C LYS A 107 12.37 -39.70 -15.21
N LYS A 108 11.13 -39.33 -14.89
CA LYS A 108 10.80 -38.34 -13.85
C LYS A 108 9.42 -38.66 -13.24
N PRO A 109 9.35 -39.58 -12.26
CA PRO A 109 8.10 -39.96 -11.60
C PRO A 109 7.50 -38.79 -10.81
N LEU A 110 6.17 -38.79 -10.65
CA LEU A 110 5.41 -37.69 -10.02
C LEU A 110 4.90 -38.00 -8.61
N ASP A 111 5.13 -39.23 -8.16
CA ASP A 111 5.11 -39.75 -6.79
C ASP A 111 6.39 -39.40 -6.01
N ARG A 112 7.30 -38.62 -6.62
CA ARG A 112 8.54 -38.14 -6.03
C ARG A 112 8.55 -36.61 -5.92
N THR A 113 9.27 -36.10 -4.93
CA THR A 113 9.46 -34.65 -4.77
C THR A 113 10.59 -34.18 -5.68
N LEU A 114 10.31 -33.27 -6.60
CA LEU A 114 11.32 -32.67 -7.45
C LEU A 114 11.91 -31.43 -6.76
N VAL A 115 13.22 -31.26 -6.83
CA VAL A 115 13.92 -30.08 -6.28
C VAL A 115 14.85 -29.50 -7.34
N HIS A 116 14.80 -28.19 -7.55
CA HIS A 116 15.67 -27.46 -8.46
C HIS A 116 16.41 -26.35 -7.71
N SER A 117 17.68 -26.56 -7.41
CA SER A 117 18.57 -25.56 -6.84
C SER A 117 19.16 -24.66 -7.92
N SER A 118 19.39 -23.39 -7.59
CA SER A 118 20.15 -22.47 -8.42
C SER A 118 20.85 -21.41 -7.58
N GLN A 119 21.92 -20.84 -8.12
CA GLN A 119 22.53 -19.62 -7.58
C GLN A 119 22.00 -18.43 -8.36
N VAL A 120 21.43 -17.44 -7.66
CA VAL A 120 20.96 -16.18 -8.24
C VAL A 120 21.50 -14.98 -7.45
N PRO A 121 21.60 -13.79 -8.07
CA PRO A 121 21.89 -12.55 -7.34
C PRO A 121 20.83 -12.26 -6.27
N GLU A 122 21.24 -11.61 -5.17
CA GLU A 122 20.36 -11.34 -4.02
C GLU A 122 19.16 -10.47 -4.42
N GLU A 123 19.42 -9.46 -5.26
CA GLU A 123 18.43 -8.55 -5.85
C GLU A 123 17.40 -9.24 -6.78
N ALA A 124 17.60 -10.53 -7.08
CA ALA A 124 16.72 -11.35 -7.91
C ALA A 124 16.00 -12.48 -7.13
N LEU A 125 16.28 -12.69 -5.84
CA LEU A 125 15.65 -13.78 -5.06
C LEU A 125 14.12 -13.68 -4.99
N TRP A 126 13.58 -12.47 -4.86
CA TRP A 126 12.13 -12.20 -4.91
C TRP A 126 11.48 -12.60 -6.25
N GLN A 127 12.27 -12.78 -7.33
CA GLN A 127 11.79 -13.18 -8.65
C GLN A 127 11.58 -14.70 -8.78
N ALA A 128 11.38 -15.42 -7.68
CA ALA A 128 11.12 -16.87 -7.64
C ALA A 128 10.07 -17.36 -8.67
N LYS A 129 9.05 -16.53 -8.99
CA LYS A 129 8.09 -16.82 -10.08
C LYS A 129 8.76 -16.92 -11.45
N ALA A 130 9.64 -15.98 -11.81
CA ALA A 130 10.36 -15.99 -13.08
C ALA A 130 11.36 -17.15 -13.15
N ILE A 131 12.08 -17.42 -12.06
CA ILE A 131 13.00 -18.55 -11.93
C ILE A 131 12.25 -19.89 -12.12
N LEU A 132 11.04 -20.02 -11.55
CA LEU A 132 10.15 -21.18 -11.77
C LEU A 132 9.73 -21.32 -13.23
N PHE A 133 9.31 -20.25 -13.91
CA PHE A 133 8.96 -20.33 -15.34
C PHE A 133 10.16 -20.66 -16.23
N ALA A 134 11.36 -20.18 -15.90
CA ALA A 134 12.59 -20.58 -16.60
C ALA A 134 12.88 -22.08 -16.42
N SER A 135 12.83 -22.61 -15.19
CA SER A 135 13.05 -24.04 -14.90
C SER A 135 12.02 -24.95 -15.58
N MET A 136 10.74 -24.55 -15.61
CA MET A 136 9.70 -25.28 -16.35
C MET A 136 9.88 -25.19 -17.87
N LYS A 137 10.28 -24.03 -18.40
CA LYS A 137 10.54 -23.87 -19.85
C LYS A 137 11.60 -24.86 -20.33
N THR A 138 12.72 -25.03 -19.60
CA THR A 138 13.77 -25.98 -20.00
C THR A 138 13.26 -27.43 -20.05
N THR A 139 12.33 -27.83 -19.16
CA THR A 139 11.64 -29.13 -19.27
C THR A 139 10.75 -29.22 -20.50
N ILE A 140 9.99 -28.16 -20.82
CA ILE A 140 9.07 -28.13 -21.96
C ILE A 140 9.85 -28.22 -23.27
N ASP A 141 10.90 -27.40 -23.43
CA ASP A 141 11.75 -27.39 -24.63
C ASP A 141 12.41 -28.77 -24.84
N GLN A 142 12.91 -29.41 -23.78
CA GLN A 142 13.42 -30.79 -23.82
C GLN A 142 12.38 -31.83 -24.27
N TYR A 143 11.11 -31.69 -23.86
CA TYR A 143 10.04 -32.57 -24.31
C TYR A 143 9.59 -32.30 -25.76
N VAL A 144 9.73 -31.05 -26.25
CA VAL A 144 9.48 -30.69 -27.66
C VAL A 144 10.61 -31.21 -28.58
N GLU A 145 11.84 -31.31 -28.08
CA GLU A 145 12.95 -31.96 -28.81
C GLU A 145 12.87 -33.50 -28.79
N GLU A 146 12.50 -34.13 -27.66
CA GLU A 146 12.45 -35.59 -27.56
C GLU A 146 11.21 -36.22 -28.22
N TYR A 147 10.04 -35.56 -28.17
CA TYR A 147 8.76 -36.18 -28.56
C TYR A 147 8.07 -35.44 -29.71
N THR A 148 7.45 -36.21 -30.62
CA THR A 148 6.59 -35.63 -31.67
C THR A 148 5.30 -35.06 -31.08
N GLN A 149 4.61 -34.18 -31.80
CA GLN A 149 3.35 -33.56 -31.35
C GLN A 149 2.25 -34.59 -30.99
N GLU A 150 2.30 -35.78 -31.58
CA GLU A 150 1.38 -36.90 -31.33
C GLU A 150 1.75 -37.73 -30.08
N ALA A 151 2.94 -37.50 -29.51
CA ALA A 151 3.54 -38.26 -28.42
C ALA A 151 4.04 -37.36 -27.27
N VAL A 152 3.51 -36.14 -27.13
CA VAL A 152 3.88 -35.22 -26.04
C VAL A 152 3.42 -35.80 -24.69
N PRO A 153 4.22 -35.66 -23.60
CA PRO A 153 3.78 -36.04 -22.26
C PRO A 153 2.48 -35.35 -21.81
N PRO A 154 1.69 -35.96 -20.90
CA PRO A 154 0.46 -35.35 -20.41
C PRO A 154 0.76 -34.06 -19.62
N PRO A 155 -0.17 -33.09 -19.54
CA PRO A 155 0.12 -31.74 -19.01
C PRO A 155 0.75 -31.70 -17.61
N TRP A 156 0.32 -32.58 -16.70
CA TRP A 156 0.86 -32.67 -15.33
C TRP A 156 2.29 -33.24 -15.25
N GLN A 157 2.80 -33.84 -16.33
CA GLN A 157 4.20 -34.22 -16.50
C GLN A 157 4.98 -33.11 -17.23
N THR A 158 4.36 -32.47 -18.23
CA THR A 158 4.96 -31.39 -19.02
C THR A 158 5.26 -30.15 -18.19
N TYR A 159 4.34 -29.72 -17.33
CA TYR A 159 4.52 -28.59 -16.42
C TYR A 159 5.24 -29.02 -15.12
N THR A 160 6.50 -29.43 -15.26
CA THR A 160 7.36 -29.83 -14.13
C THR A 160 8.73 -29.15 -14.19
N ILE A 161 9.29 -28.81 -13.02
CA ILE A 161 10.70 -28.39 -12.91
C ILE A 161 11.65 -29.55 -13.24
N GLN A 162 12.91 -29.26 -13.55
CA GLN A 162 13.96 -30.28 -13.63
C GLN A 162 14.40 -30.67 -12.22
N SER A 163 14.66 -31.96 -11.95
CA SER A 163 15.36 -32.33 -10.71
C SER A 163 16.83 -31.97 -10.85
N ARG A 164 17.33 -31.13 -9.95
CA ARG A 164 18.72 -30.68 -9.85
C ARG A 164 18.96 -30.20 -8.40
N PRO A 165 19.09 -31.10 -7.41
CA PRO A 165 19.20 -30.73 -6.00
C PRO A 165 20.63 -30.36 -5.60
N THR A 166 21.33 -29.56 -6.42
CA THR A 166 22.71 -29.12 -6.17
C THR A 166 22.77 -28.03 -5.09
N ASP A 167 23.96 -27.48 -4.86
CA ASP A 167 24.13 -26.25 -4.07
C ASP A 167 23.50 -25.03 -4.79
N GLY A 168 23.19 -23.99 -4.01
CA GLY A 168 22.61 -22.72 -4.48
C GLY A 168 22.04 -21.90 -3.32
N ASN A 169 21.63 -20.66 -3.59
CA ASN A 169 20.95 -19.80 -2.59
C ASN A 169 19.42 -19.73 -2.78
N ILE A 170 18.86 -20.37 -3.81
CA ILE A 170 17.42 -20.61 -3.95
C ILE A 170 17.14 -22.03 -4.45
N HIS A 171 16.14 -22.68 -3.85
CA HIS A 171 15.65 -24.00 -4.23
C HIS A 171 14.15 -23.91 -4.50
N LEU A 172 13.72 -24.40 -5.66
CA LEU A 172 12.32 -24.66 -5.99
C LEU A 172 11.99 -26.11 -5.60
N ILE A 173 10.85 -26.35 -4.96
CA ILE A 173 10.38 -27.68 -4.59
C ILE A 173 9.00 -27.90 -5.24
N GLN A 174 8.84 -28.96 -6.02
CA GLN A 174 7.56 -29.36 -6.61
C GLN A 174 7.08 -30.70 -6.08
N LYS A 175 5.83 -30.73 -5.61
CA LYS A 175 5.04 -31.94 -5.38
C LYS A 175 3.82 -31.95 -6.31
N THR A 176 3.44 -33.11 -6.82
CA THR A 176 2.31 -33.24 -7.77
C THR A 176 1.34 -34.32 -7.30
N PHE A 177 0.09 -33.94 -7.04
CA PHE A 177 -0.92 -34.75 -6.38
C PHE A 177 -2.13 -35.06 -7.27
N GLU A 178 -2.92 -36.04 -6.86
CA GLU A 178 -4.22 -36.41 -7.41
C GLU A 178 -5.29 -36.43 -6.31
N GLY A 179 -6.37 -35.66 -6.51
CA GLY A 179 -7.47 -35.55 -5.57
C GLY A 179 -7.17 -34.64 -4.37
N ALA A 180 -7.39 -35.14 -3.16
CA ALA A 180 -7.09 -34.44 -1.91
C ALA A 180 -5.70 -34.83 -1.40
N PHE A 181 -4.99 -33.86 -0.82
CA PHE A 181 -3.63 -34.06 -0.32
C PHE A 181 -3.38 -33.20 0.92
N GLU A 182 -2.42 -33.60 1.74
CA GLU A 182 -1.95 -32.82 2.88
C GLU A 182 -0.46 -33.11 3.11
N PHE A 183 0.34 -32.08 3.37
CA PHE A 183 1.73 -32.23 3.80
C PHE A 183 2.13 -31.08 4.73
N ASP A 184 3.23 -31.28 5.45
CA ASP A 184 3.78 -30.31 6.40
C ASP A 184 5.15 -29.81 5.97
N ILE A 185 5.47 -28.57 6.36
CA ILE A 185 6.76 -27.91 6.20
C ILE A 185 7.20 -27.50 7.61
N PHE A 186 8.33 -28.00 8.09
CA PHE A 186 8.86 -27.68 9.42
C PHE A 186 10.20 -26.98 9.33
N TYR A 187 10.29 -25.78 9.89
CA TYR A 187 11.57 -25.14 10.20
C TYR A 187 11.90 -25.40 11.67
N THR A 188 13.11 -25.87 11.97
CA THR A 188 13.59 -26.10 13.34
C THR A 188 15.05 -25.69 13.52
N PRO A 189 15.47 -25.25 14.71
CA PRO A 189 16.90 -25.17 15.05
C PRO A 189 17.56 -26.55 14.87
N ALA A 190 18.79 -26.62 14.38
CA ALA A 190 19.41 -27.89 13.95
C ALA A 190 19.50 -28.96 15.06
N ASN A 191 19.54 -28.54 16.33
CA ASN A 191 19.58 -29.38 17.53
C ASN A 191 18.20 -29.73 18.11
N ALA A 192 17.11 -29.18 17.57
CA ALA A 192 15.75 -29.52 17.97
C ALA A 192 15.26 -30.79 17.25
N LYS A 193 14.28 -31.48 17.83
CA LYS A 193 13.60 -32.59 17.17
C LYS A 193 12.50 -32.04 16.25
N THR A 194 12.49 -32.44 14.98
CA THR A 194 11.39 -32.13 14.05
C THR A 194 10.03 -32.58 14.64
N PRO A 195 9.01 -31.69 14.66
CA PRO A 195 7.65 -32.04 15.05
C PRO A 195 7.05 -33.12 14.14
N THR A 196 6.02 -33.82 14.63
CA THR A 196 5.26 -34.76 13.79
C THR A 196 4.00 -34.11 13.22
N HIS A 197 3.44 -34.70 12.17
CA HIS A 197 2.12 -34.36 11.62
C HIS A 197 1.02 -34.32 12.70
N ASP A 198 1.14 -35.19 13.70
CA ASP A 198 0.21 -35.31 14.81
C ASP A 198 0.38 -34.14 15.81
N ASP A 199 1.61 -33.67 16.01
CA ASP A 199 1.93 -32.51 16.87
C ASP A 199 1.54 -31.19 16.21
N MET A 200 1.72 -31.07 14.90
CA MET A 200 1.17 -29.97 14.09
C MET A 200 -0.35 -29.92 14.20
N THR A 201 -1.02 -31.07 14.08
CA THR A 201 -2.49 -31.19 14.25
C THR A 201 -2.95 -30.75 15.65
N LYS A 202 -2.17 -31.02 16.70
CA LYS A 202 -2.45 -30.55 18.08
C LYS A 202 -2.23 -29.03 18.20
N ALA A 203 -1.12 -28.52 17.64
CA ALA A 203 -0.74 -27.11 17.69
C ALA A 203 -1.77 -26.21 16.99
N ILE A 204 -2.21 -26.55 15.77
CA ILE A 204 -3.25 -25.79 15.03
C ILE A 204 -4.52 -25.66 15.90
N LYS A 205 -5.00 -26.77 16.46
CA LYS A 205 -6.21 -26.79 17.31
C LYS A 205 -6.05 -25.97 18.59
N ALA A 206 -4.86 -25.95 19.19
CA ALA A 206 -4.57 -25.12 20.36
C ALA A 206 -4.51 -23.62 20.02
N VAL A 207 -3.85 -23.25 18.91
CA VAL A 207 -3.72 -21.85 18.46
C VAL A 207 -5.09 -21.27 18.05
N VAL A 208 -5.88 -22.00 17.25
CA VAL A 208 -7.23 -21.55 16.84
C VAL A 208 -8.14 -21.36 18.06
N LYS A 209 -8.11 -22.29 19.04
CA LYS A 209 -8.86 -22.15 20.29
C LYS A 209 -8.40 -20.93 21.10
N SER A 210 -7.09 -20.71 21.24
CA SER A 210 -6.52 -19.57 21.97
C SER A 210 -6.91 -18.23 21.33
N PHE A 211 -6.84 -18.15 19.99
CA PHE A 211 -7.33 -17.00 19.23
C PHE A 211 -8.83 -16.76 19.48
N ASP A 212 -9.66 -17.80 19.39
CA ASP A 212 -11.10 -17.71 19.62
C ASP A 212 -11.47 -17.22 21.03
N GLU A 213 -10.76 -17.70 22.05
CA GLU A 213 -10.95 -17.29 23.45
C GLU A 213 -10.50 -15.85 23.68
N LYS A 214 -9.30 -15.46 23.24
CA LYS A 214 -8.80 -14.07 23.33
C LYS A 214 -9.71 -13.10 22.56
N TYR A 215 -10.17 -13.47 21.36
CA TYR A 215 -11.02 -12.61 20.54
C TYR A 215 -12.36 -12.28 21.20
N VAL A 216 -12.96 -13.27 21.89
CA VAL A 216 -14.23 -13.08 22.61
C VAL A 216 -14.05 -12.31 23.94
N GLU A 217 -12.83 -12.25 24.50
CA GLU A 217 -12.50 -11.32 25.60
C GLU A 217 -12.25 -9.89 25.10
N THR A 218 -11.55 -9.71 23.98
CA THR A 218 -11.02 -8.39 23.57
C THR A 218 -11.86 -7.64 22.52
N LEU A 219 -12.30 -8.31 21.45
CA LEU A 219 -12.88 -7.69 20.23
C LEU A 219 -14.32 -8.17 19.95
N LYS A 220 -15.02 -8.62 20.99
CA LYS A 220 -16.38 -9.16 20.89
C LYS A 220 -17.38 -8.09 20.39
N PRO A 221 -18.14 -8.37 19.31
CA PRO A 221 -19.27 -7.54 18.90
C PRO A 221 -20.28 -7.34 20.03
N GLN A 222 -20.62 -6.08 20.31
CA GLN A 222 -21.64 -5.69 21.27
C GLN A 222 -23.01 -5.60 20.60
N ALA A 223 -24.04 -5.18 21.35
CA ALA A 223 -25.35 -4.89 20.77
C ALA A 223 -25.23 -3.78 19.70
N PRO A 224 -26.05 -3.82 18.61
CA PRO A 224 -27.01 -4.87 18.27
C PRO A 224 -26.40 -6.14 17.64
N PHE A 225 -25.09 -6.17 17.39
CA PHE A 225 -24.37 -7.16 16.57
C PHE A 225 -24.08 -8.51 17.26
N GLY A 226 -24.82 -8.88 18.30
CA GLY A 226 -24.59 -10.10 19.10
C GLY A 226 -24.88 -11.44 18.41
N ALA A 227 -25.12 -11.46 17.10
CA ALA A 227 -25.39 -12.67 16.32
C ALA A 227 -24.10 -13.27 15.76
N ASP A 228 -24.00 -14.61 15.77
CA ASP A 228 -22.79 -15.36 15.39
C ASP A 228 -22.22 -14.97 14.00
N LYS A 229 -23.09 -14.63 13.04
CA LYS A 229 -22.70 -14.14 11.71
C LYS A 229 -21.73 -12.94 11.77
N PHE A 230 -21.91 -12.04 12.74
CA PHE A 230 -21.06 -10.87 12.95
C PHE A 230 -19.76 -11.23 13.69
N LEU A 231 -19.80 -12.23 14.59
CA LEU A 231 -18.57 -12.76 15.23
C LEU A 231 -17.65 -13.41 14.19
N ARG A 232 -18.18 -14.25 13.28
CA ARG A 232 -17.41 -14.83 12.17
C ARG A 232 -16.84 -13.77 11.23
N PHE A 233 -17.67 -12.80 10.83
CA PHE A 233 -17.26 -11.67 9.99
C PHE A 233 -16.18 -10.81 10.65
N SER A 234 -16.36 -10.41 11.91
CA SER A 234 -15.39 -9.58 12.64
C SER A 234 -14.03 -10.26 12.78
N LYS A 235 -14.01 -11.55 13.13
CA LYS A 235 -12.79 -12.38 13.11
C LYS A 235 -12.14 -12.39 11.73
N SER A 236 -12.92 -12.60 10.66
CA SER A 236 -12.41 -12.63 9.28
C SER A 236 -11.73 -11.32 8.87
N LEU A 237 -12.29 -10.15 9.21
CA LEU A 237 -11.66 -8.86 8.92
C LEU A 237 -10.37 -8.69 9.74
N PHE A 238 -10.44 -8.90 11.06
CA PHE A 238 -9.31 -8.72 11.96
C PHE A 238 -8.12 -9.65 11.62
N SER A 239 -8.39 -10.92 11.30
CA SER A 239 -7.36 -11.87 10.87
C SER A 239 -6.70 -11.50 9.54
N ASN A 240 -7.40 -10.82 8.63
CA ASN A 240 -6.80 -10.33 7.38
C ASN A 240 -6.01 -9.03 7.56
N LEU A 241 -6.43 -8.14 8.48
CA LEU A 241 -5.62 -6.98 8.90
C LEU A 241 -4.29 -7.43 9.50
N VAL A 242 -4.33 -8.30 10.52
CA VAL A 242 -3.11 -8.82 11.17
C VAL A 242 -2.29 -9.69 10.21
N GLY A 243 -2.95 -10.44 9.33
CA GLY A 243 -2.33 -11.18 8.23
C GLY A 243 -1.84 -10.32 7.05
N GLY A 244 -1.99 -9.00 7.14
CA GLY A 244 -1.35 -8.00 6.27
C GLY A 244 -0.09 -7.38 6.88
N ILE A 245 0.27 -7.70 8.12
CA ILE A 245 1.51 -7.20 8.73
C ILE A 245 2.71 -7.85 8.03
N GLY A 246 3.59 -7.02 7.47
CA GLY A 246 4.81 -7.40 6.78
C GLY A 246 6.05 -6.76 7.41
N TYR A 247 7.21 -7.35 7.10
CA TYR A 247 8.52 -6.73 7.24
C TYR A 247 9.05 -6.42 5.85
N PHE A 248 9.54 -5.20 5.66
CA PHE A 248 10.07 -4.70 4.40
C PHE A 248 11.46 -4.14 4.64
N HIS A 249 12.39 -4.36 3.70
CA HIS A 249 13.75 -3.85 3.76
C HIS A 249 14.21 -3.42 2.36
N GLY A 250 14.97 -2.33 2.28
CA GLY A 250 15.53 -1.85 1.02
C GLY A 250 15.61 -0.33 0.91
N ASP A 251 15.92 0.12 -0.29
CA ASP A 251 16.14 1.52 -0.65
C ASP A 251 14.86 2.21 -1.16
N GLN A 252 14.74 3.52 -0.92
CA GLN A 252 13.63 4.37 -1.36
C GLN A 252 14.08 5.37 -2.43
N MET A 253 13.17 5.78 -3.31
CA MET A 253 13.43 6.82 -4.30
C MET A 253 13.01 8.19 -3.75
N ILE A 254 13.96 9.09 -3.50
CA ILE A 254 13.73 10.36 -2.80
C ILE A 254 14.33 11.55 -3.60
N ASP A 255 13.55 12.61 -3.79
CA ASP A 255 14.04 13.88 -4.33
C ASP A 255 14.48 14.85 -3.22
N ARG A 256 15.78 14.87 -2.94
CA ARG A 256 16.44 15.84 -2.05
C ARG A 256 17.11 17.00 -2.81
N SER A 257 16.57 17.42 -3.94
CA SER A 257 17.06 18.61 -4.68
C SER A 257 16.85 19.92 -3.92
N TYR A 258 15.77 20.01 -3.12
CA TYR A 258 15.30 21.25 -2.49
C TYR A 258 15.21 22.41 -3.49
N ALA A 259 14.63 22.10 -4.65
CA ALA A 259 14.32 23.03 -5.72
C ALA A 259 13.55 24.26 -5.19
N PRO A 260 13.95 25.51 -5.51
CA PRO A 260 13.25 26.72 -5.02
C PRO A 260 11.76 26.77 -5.37
N GLU A 261 11.36 26.13 -6.46
CA GLU A 261 9.96 25.99 -6.88
C GLU A 261 9.11 25.23 -5.84
N TYR A 262 9.72 24.33 -5.05
CA TYR A 262 9.06 23.56 -3.99
C TYR A 262 8.69 24.36 -2.72
N GLU A 263 9.13 25.62 -2.60
CA GLU A 263 8.66 26.51 -1.52
C GLU A 263 7.22 27.02 -1.77
N GLU A 264 6.76 26.97 -3.04
CA GLU A 264 5.40 27.32 -3.47
C GLU A 264 4.98 28.77 -3.10
N GLU A 265 5.89 29.73 -3.25
CA GLU A 265 5.65 31.15 -2.94
C GLU A 265 4.87 31.92 -4.03
N ASN A 266 4.87 31.45 -5.29
CA ASN A 266 4.28 32.14 -6.44
C ASN A 266 2.87 31.63 -6.81
N GLU A 267 2.03 32.51 -7.36
CA GLU A 267 0.91 32.06 -8.22
C GLU A 267 1.48 31.22 -9.39
N GLY A 268 0.80 30.13 -9.75
CA GLY A 268 1.30 29.18 -10.77
C GLY A 268 2.20 28.06 -10.25
N PHE A 269 2.47 27.98 -8.93
CA PHE A 269 3.42 27.01 -8.35
C PHE A 269 3.20 25.53 -8.75
N TRP A 270 1.97 25.10 -9.06
CA TRP A 270 1.73 23.71 -9.48
C TRP A 270 2.41 23.38 -10.82
N GLN A 271 2.62 24.40 -11.67
CA GLN A 271 3.39 24.29 -12.91
C GLN A 271 4.90 24.35 -12.63
N GLU A 272 5.36 25.34 -11.85
CA GLU A 272 6.78 25.47 -11.48
C GLU A 272 7.31 24.20 -10.75
N THR A 273 6.51 23.63 -9.84
CA THR A 273 6.85 22.38 -9.17
C THR A 273 6.78 21.16 -10.10
N ALA A 274 5.91 21.14 -11.11
CA ALA A 274 5.86 20.07 -12.11
C ALA A 274 7.10 20.09 -13.01
N GLU A 275 7.50 21.27 -13.50
CA GLU A 275 8.77 21.45 -14.20
C GLU A 275 9.96 21.04 -13.31
N ALA A 276 9.93 21.37 -12.02
CA ALA A 276 10.97 20.96 -11.08
C ALA A 276 11.08 19.45 -10.91
N ARG A 277 9.95 18.73 -10.73
CA ARG A 277 9.90 17.27 -10.66
C ARG A 277 10.40 16.61 -11.95
N ALA A 278 10.03 17.17 -13.11
CA ALA A 278 10.46 16.70 -14.43
C ALA A 278 11.99 16.80 -14.66
N ARG A 279 12.75 17.49 -13.79
CA ARG A 279 14.23 17.52 -13.84
C ARG A 279 14.90 16.22 -13.36
N GLY A 280 14.15 15.26 -12.83
CA GLY A 280 14.65 13.90 -12.56
C GLY A 280 15.79 13.82 -11.54
N GLN A 281 15.73 14.63 -10.48
CA GLN A 281 16.84 14.76 -9.51
C GLN A 281 16.79 13.77 -8.33
N GLN A 282 15.77 12.91 -8.29
CA GLN A 282 15.60 11.84 -7.31
C GLN A 282 16.74 10.82 -7.31
N LYS A 283 16.98 10.20 -6.14
CA LYS A 283 18.04 9.20 -5.92
C LYS A 283 17.54 8.09 -5.02
N LEU A 284 18.24 6.97 -5.08
CA LEU A 284 18.07 5.87 -4.14
C LEU A 284 18.76 6.22 -2.81
N GLU A 285 18.00 6.14 -1.71
CA GLU A 285 18.42 6.45 -0.34
C GLU A 285 18.05 5.27 0.57
N GLY A 286 18.89 4.95 1.56
CA GLY A 286 18.71 3.81 2.46
C GLY A 286 20.00 3.01 2.71
N PRO A 287 19.90 1.71 3.06
CA PRO A 287 18.66 0.96 3.24
C PRO A 287 17.82 1.44 4.43
N TYR A 288 16.52 1.21 4.35
CA TYR A 288 15.57 1.33 5.45
C TYR A 288 14.99 -0.06 5.78
N GLU A 289 14.45 -0.20 6.98
CA GLU A 289 13.57 -1.30 7.37
C GLU A 289 12.23 -0.78 7.87
N LEU A 290 11.15 -1.51 7.63
CA LEU A 290 9.82 -1.17 8.10
C LEU A 290 9.00 -2.43 8.46
N TYR A 291 8.55 -2.50 9.70
CA TYR A 291 7.58 -3.48 10.19
C TYR A 291 6.22 -2.78 10.38
N THR A 292 5.24 -3.15 9.55
CA THR A 292 3.99 -2.39 9.40
C THR A 292 2.85 -3.27 8.89
N SER A 293 1.60 -2.89 9.15
CA SER A 293 0.46 -3.35 8.35
C SER A 293 0.34 -2.57 7.03
N ILE A 294 -0.58 -3.02 6.18
CA ILE A 294 -0.71 -2.58 4.78
C ILE A 294 -2.20 -2.47 4.39
N PRO A 295 -2.59 -1.60 3.43
CA PRO A 295 -4.00 -1.37 3.12
C PRO A 295 -4.68 -2.57 2.41
N SER A 296 -4.00 -3.20 1.45
CA SER A 296 -4.50 -4.38 0.71
C SER A 296 -3.36 -5.25 0.21
N ARG A 297 -3.37 -6.55 0.55
CA ARG A 297 -2.32 -7.52 0.17
C ARG A 297 -2.05 -7.65 -1.35
N PRO A 298 -3.06 -7.76 -2.24
CA PRO A 298 -2.81 -7.89 -3.68
C PRO A 298 -2.41 -6.60 -4.41
N PHE A 299 -2.79 -5.41 -3.91
CA PHE A 299 -2.62 -4.14 -4.63
C PHE A 299 -1.64 -3.17 -3.96
N PHE A 300 -1.64 -3.12 -2.62
CA PHE A 300 -0.86 -2.20 -1.80
C PHE A 300 0.00 -2.94 -0.74
N PRO A 301 0.91 -3.86 -1.12
CA PRO A 301 1.77 -4.58 -0.19
C PRO A 301 2.97 -3.73 0.28
N ARG A 302 2.68 -2.61 0.96
CA ARG A 302 3.67 -1.65 1.47
C ARG A 302 3.06 -0.73 2.52
N GLY A 303 3.89 -0.06 3.31
CA GLY A 303 3.45 0.87 4.35
C GLY A 303 2.95 2.21 3.80
N PHE A 304 1.81 2.67 4.31
CA PHE A 304 1.28 4.03 4.08
C PHE A 304 1.09 4.74 5.42
N LEU A 305 1.62 5.97 5.53
CA LEU A 305 1.80 6.66 6.81
C LEU A 305 0.47 7.00 7.50
N TRP A 306 -0.50 7.51 6.72
CA TRP A 306 -1.80 7.90 7.28
C TRP A 306 -2.75 6.72 7.47
N ASP A 307 -2.66 5.67 6.65
CA ASP A 307 -3.39 4.41 6.84
C ASP A 307 -3.05 3.75 8.18
N GLU A 308 -1.77 3.73 8.56
CA GLU A 308 -1.31 2.92 9.70
C GLU A 308 -1.93 3.35 11.04
N GLY A 309 -2.20 4.64 11.24
CA GLY A 309 -2.93 5.10 12.43
C GLY A 309 -4.38 4.59 12.50
N PHE A 310 -5.00 4.26 11.37
CA PHE A 310 -6.29 3.58 11.31
C PHE A 310 -6.16 2.07 11.49
N HIS A 311 -5.12 1.45 10.91
CA HIS A 311 -4.82 0.03 11.10
C HIS A 311 -4.56 -0.34 12.56
N LEU A 312 -3.82 0.51 13.27
CA LEU A 312 -3.40 0.24 14.64
C LEU A 312 -4.51 0.40 15.68
N LEU A 313 -5.62 1.07 15.38
CA LEU A 313 -6.74 1.27 16.33
C LEU A 313 -7.43 -0.01 16.81
N PRO A 314 -7.68 -1.05 15.98
CA PRO A 314 -8.07 -2.39 16.44
C PRO A 314 -6.86 -3.25 16.88
N ILE A 315 -5.65 -3.02 16.36
CA ILE A 315 -4.45 -3.79 16.77
C ILE A 315 -4.08 -3.46 18.22
N VAL A 316 -4.07 -2.19 18.63
CA VAL A 316 -3.79 -1.77 20.02
C VAL A 316 -4.84 -2.29 21.02
N ASP A 317 -6.04 -2.65 20.56
CA ASP A 317 -7.00 -3.39 21.40
C ASP A 317 -6.53 -4.81 21.70
N TRP A 318 -6.08 -5.52 20.67
CA TRP A 318 -5.60 -6.91 20.72
C TRP A 318 -4.21 -7.05 21.37
N ASP A 319 -3.26 -6.22 20.95
CA ASP A 319 -1.84 -6.34 21.29
C ASP A 319 -1.17 -4.94 21.30
N PRO A 320 -1.08 -4.32 22.49
CA PRO A 320 -0.39 -3.03 22.64
C PRO A 320 1.11 -3.09 22.34
N GLU A 321 1.76 -4.25 22.46
CA GLU A 321 3.21 -4.37 22.24
C GLU A 321 3.53 -4.35 20.75
N LEU A 322 2.83 -5.17 19.96
CA LEU A 322 2.88 -5.14 18.50
C LEU A 322 2.63 -3.73 17.96
N CYS A 323 1.66 -3.02 18.55
CA CYS A 323 1.38 -1.62 18.23
C CYS A 323 2.57 -0.68 18.52
N MET A 324 3.26 -0.84 19.66
CA MET A 324 4.45 -0.04 19.98
C MET A 324 5.66 -0.38 19.10
N GLN A 325 5.80 -1.65 18.70
CA GLN A 325 6.86 -2.10 17.77
C GLN A 325 6.67 -1.45 16.38
N ILE A 326 5.45 -1.49 15.83
CA ILE A 326 5.12 -0.85 14.54
C ILE A 326 5.33 0.67 14.60
N ILE A 327 4.84 1.35 15.64
CA ILE A 327 5.07 2.80 15.83
C ILE A 327 6.57 3.12 15.90
N SER A 328 7.36 2.30 16.60
CA SER A 328 8.82 2.46 16.66
C SER A 328 9.43 2.36 15.26
N SER A 329 9.03 1.35 14.47
CA SER A 329 9.57 1.13 13.13
C SER A 329 9.26 2.31 12.19
N TRP A 330 8.03 2.83 12.19
CA TRP A 330 7.68 4.03 11.43
C TRP A 330 8.53 5.25 11.81
N PHE A 331 8.66 5.56 13.10
CA PHE A 331 9.49 6.68 13.56
C PHE A 331 11.01 6.46 13.42
N ASN A 332 11.46 5.24 13.16
CA ASN A 332 12.85 4.94 12.79
C ASN A 332 13.16 5.25 11.30
N THR A 333 12.15 5.31 10.42
CA THR A 333 12.32 5.79 9.04
C THR A 333 12.39 7.33 8.93
N MET A 334 12.21 8.04 10.04
CA MET A 334 12.17 9.50 10.10
C MET A 334 13.56 10.12 9.94
N ASP A 335 13.68 11.17 9.13
CA ASP A 335 14.97 11.79 8.81
C ASP A 335 15.48 12.81 9.86
N GLU A 336 16.60 13.47 9.55
CA GLU A 336 17.24 14.44 10.44
C GLU A 336 16.37 15.69 10.69
N ASP A 337 15.56 16.13 9.71
CA ASP A 337 14.65 17.28 9.82
C ASP A 337 13.32 16.93 10.49
N GLY A 338 12.87 15.67 10.41
CA GLY A 338 11.65 15.16 11.04
C GLY A 338 10.55 14.71 10.07
N TRP A 339 10.88 14.59 8.79
CA TRP A 339 10.01 14.04 7.77
C TRP A 339 9.93 12.51 7.85
N ILE A 340 8.77 11.96 7.47
CA ILE A 340 8.56 10.53 7.23
C ILE A 340 7.90 10.41 5.85
N PRO A 341 8.44 9.63 4.90
CA PRO A 341 7.80 9.35 3.62
C PRO A 341 6.36 8.85 3.78
N ARG A 342 5.42 9.41 2.99
CA ARG A 342 3.99 9.05 3.04
C ARG A 342 3.73 7.59 2.63
N GLU A 343 4.58 7.06 1.76
CA GLU A 343 4.44 5.75 1.13
C GLU A 343 5.83 5.10 1.06
N GLN A 344 6.01 3.98 1.77
CA GLN A 344 7.33 3.41 2.06
C GLN A 344 7.63 2.27 1.07
N ILE A 345 8.22 2.63 -0.06
CA ILE A 345 8.44 1.73 -1.21
C ILE A 345 9.86 1.17 -1.12
N LEU A 346 10.07 0.20 -0.23
CA LEU A 346 11.40 -0.35 0.07
C LEU A 346 11.81 -1.44 -0.93
N GLY A 347 12.87 -1.20 -1.71
CA GLY A 347 13.50 -2.22 -2.55
C GLY A 347 12.76 -2.56 -3.85
N ALA A 348 13.35 -3.49 -4.62
CA ALA A 348 12.91 -3.82 -5.97
C ALA A 348 11.52 -4.50 -6.04
N GLU A 349 11.21 -5.40 -5.09
CA GLU A 349 9.89 -6.06 -5.05
C GLU A 349 8.76 -5.05 -4.82
N ALA A 350 8.90 -4.14 -3.84
CA ALA A 350 7.90 -3.12 -3.57
C ALA A 350 7.72 -2.17 -4.78
N ARG A 351 8.83 -1.73 -5.40
CA ARG A 351 8.81 -0.92 -6.63
C ARG A 351 8.10 -1.62 -7.79
N SER A 352 8.14 -2.96 -7.89
CA SER A 352 7.40 -3.72 -8.90
C SER A 352 5.87 -3.59 -8.81
N LYS A 353 5.35 -2.99 -7.74
CA LYS A 353 3.92 -2.74 -7.48
C LYS A 353 3.52 -1.27 -7.55
N VAL A 354 4.39 -0.39 -8.07
CA VAL A 354 4.17 1.06 -8.13
C VAL A 354 4.62 1.61 -9.49
N PRO A 355 3.76 2.30 -10.26
CA PRO A 355 4.18 2.98 -11.48
C PRO A 355 5.29 4.02 -11.17
N PRO A 356 6.27 4.24 -12.06
CA PRO A 356 7.46 5.05 -11.77
C PRO A 356 7.16 6.44 -11.19
N ASP A 357 6.13 7.11 -11.69
CA ASP A 357 5.77 8.48 -11.31
C ASP A 357 5.33 8.62 -9.84
N PHE A 358 4.83 7.53 -9.23
CA PHE A 358 4.45 7.49 -7.81
C PHE A 358 5.55 6.93 -6.90
N GLN A 359 6.70 6.49 -7.45
CA GLN A 359 7.79 5.97 -6.62
C GLN A 359 8.53 7.08 -5.85
N VAL A 360 8.59 8.29 -6.40
CA VAL A 360 9.40 9.39 -5.85
C VAL A 360 8.74 10.02 -4.62
N GLN A 361 9.45 10.02 -3.50
CA GLN A 361 9.04 10.67 -2.26
C GLN A 361 9.74 12.03 -2.09
N TYR A 362 9.05 13.02 -1.52
CA TYR A 362 9.49 14.42 -1.45
C TYR A 362 9.56 14.94 0.01
N PRO A 363 10.71 15.40 0.54
CA PRO A 363 10.89 15.77 1.95
C PRO A 363 10.09 16.98 2.49
N HIS A 364 9.28 17.61 1.65
CA HIS A 364 8.37 18.71 1.98
C HIS A 364 6.89 18.32 1.85
N TYR A 365 6.59 17.11 1.36
CA TYR A 365 5.24 16.56 1.26
C TYR A 365 4.87 15.83 2.55
N ALA A 366 3.78 16.29 3.15
CA ALA A 366 3.22 15.77 4.39
C ALA A 366 2.09 14.77 4.14
N ASN A 367 1.56 14.18 5.21
CA ASN A 367 0.39 13.30 5.18
C ASN A 367 -0.40 13.43 6.50
N PRO A 368 -1.65 12.95 6.64
CA PRO A 368 -2.34 13.00 7.92
C PRO A 368 -1.59 12.27 9.05
N PRO A 369 -1.33 12.92 10.21
CA PRO A 369 -0.49 12.40 11.29
C PRO A 369 -1.22 11.39 12.19
N THR A 370 -1.87 10.40 11.59
CA THR A 370 -2.83 9.50 12.25
C THR A 370 -2.19 8.63 13.34
N LEU A 371 -0.88 8.32 13.26
CA LEU A 371 -0.14 7.62 14.32
C LEU A 371 -0.32 8.28 15.71
N PHE A 372 -0.52 9.60 15.79
CA PHE A 372 -0.77 10.30 17.05
C PHE A 372 -2.12 9.90 17.70
N MET A 373 -3.13 9.50 16.91
CA MET A 373 -4.40 8.97 17.44
C MET A 373 -4.17 7.70 18.27
N VAL A 374 -3.24 6.85 17.81
CA VAL A 374 -2.91 5.56 18.42
C VAL A 374 -2.23 5.75 19.76
N LEU A 375 -1.38 6.78 19.90
CA LEU A 375 -0.76 7.16 21.17
C LEU A 375 -1.83 7.54 22.21
N THR A 376 -2.88 8.24 21.81
CA THR A 376 -4.04 8.53 22.67
C THR A 376 -4.79 7.25 23.06
N ALA A 377 -5.07 6.34 22.11
CA ALA A 377 -5.73 5.07 22.40
C ALA A 377 -4.91 4.16 23.34
N LEU A 378 -3.58 4.20 23.25
CA LEU A 378 -2.66 3.52 24.16
C LEU A 378 -2.70 4.14 25.56
N LEU A 379 -2.66 5.47 25.68
CA LEU A 379 -2.78 6.18 26.95
C LEU A 379 -4.14 5.97 27.63
N ASP A 380 -5.24 5.96 26.88
CA ASP A 380 -6.59 5.73 27.40
C ASP A 380 -6.75 4.34 28.01
N LYS A 381 -6.11 3.32 27.42
CA LYS A 381 -6.03 1.98 28.02
C LYS A 381 -5.25 1.97 29.34
N VAL A 382 -4.12 2.68 29.41
CA VAL A 382 -3.25 2.71 30.61
C VAL A 382 -3.90 3.52 31.75
N GLY A 383 -4.70 4.54 31.42
CA GLY A 383 -5.45 5.35 32.39
C GLY A 383 -6.75 4.71 32.90
N ALA A 384 -7.27 3.66 32.25
CA ALA A 384 -8.55 3.06 32.62
C ALA A 384 -8.48 2.32 33.96
N LYS A 385 -9.37 2.68 34.90
CA LYS A 385 -9.38 2.16 36.28
C LYS A 385 -9.68 0.65 36.36
N ASP A 386 -10.43 0.13 35.41
CA ASP A 386 -10.76 -1.30 35.26
C ASP A 386 -9.88 -1.99 34.21
N SER A 387 -8.72 -1.41 33.86
CA SER A 387 -7.79 -2.03 32.91
C SER A 387 -7.26 -3.36 33.45
N LYS A 388 -7.72 -4.47 32.86
CA LYS A 388 -6.97 -5.73 32.84
C LYS A 388 -5.73 -5.57 31.96
N PHE A 389 -4.80 -4.69 32.33
CA PHE A 389 -3.60 -4.42 31.54
C PHE A 389 -2.60 -5.57 31.71
N TYR A 390 -2.89 -6.68 31.03
CA TYR A 390 -2.17 -7.97 31.07
C TYR A 390 -1.57 -8.32 32.44
N THR A 391 -2.41 -8.28 33.49
CA THR A 391 -2.01 -8.57 34.87
C THR A 391 -1.81 -10.07 35.11
N GLY A 392 -0.77 -10.64 34.48
CA GLY A 392 -0.15 -11.91 34.87
C GLY A 392 -1.06 -13.15 34.84
N GLN A 393 -1.98 -13.27 33.89
CA GLN A 393 -2.66 -14.56 33.68
C GLN A 393 -1.69 -15.50 32.95
N GLN A 394 -1.15 -16.49 33.68
CA GLN A 394 -0.14 -17.43 33.19
C GLN A 394 -0.65 -18.29 32.02
N VAL A 395 -0.40 -17.83 30.80
CA VAL A 395 0.00 -18.74 29.71
C VAL A 395 1.39 -19.25 30.07
N ALA A 396 1.62 -20.56 30.02
CA ALA A 396 2.73 -21.19 30.72
C ALA A 396 4.07 -21.09 29.97
N GLY A 397 4.83 -20.01 30.20
CA GLY A 397 6.21 -19.87 29.71
C GLY A 397 6.75 -18.44 29.78
N ASP A 398 7.30 -18.03 30.93
CA ASP A 398 7.79 -16.65 31.08
C ASP A 398 8.99 -16.32 30.16
N LEU A 399 8.72 -15.54 29.10
CA LEU A 399 9.64 -14.58 28.50
C LEU A 399 9.03 -13.18 28.52
N ALA A 400 9.87 -12.15 28.43
CA ALA A 400 9.56 -10.78 28.84
C ALA A 400 8.66 -9.96 27.88
N ILE A 401 7.80 -10.61 27.11
CA ILE A 401 6.88 -10.03 26.11
C ILE A 401 5.97 -8.97 26.78
N ASN A 402 5.04 -9.43 27.64
CA ASN A 402 4.09 -8.55 28.36
C ASN A 402 4.73 -7.50 29.30
N ALA A 403 6.05 -7.46 29.47
CA ALA A 403 6.72 -6.44 30.28
C ALA A 403 6.67 -5.05 29.63
N LEU A 404 6.80 -4.96 28.29
CA LEU A 404 6.73 -3.69 27.56
C LEU A 404 5.31 -3.09 27.60
N ALA A 405 4.28 -3.92 27.57
CA ALA A 405 2.89 -3.51 27.70
C ALA A 405 2.49 -3.02 29.11
N SER A 406 3.33 -3.19 30.14
CA SER A 406 3.04 -2.66 31.48
C SER A 406 2.99 -1.11 31.48
N PRO A 407 2.31 -0.46 32.45
CA PRO A 407 2.29 1.01 32.53
C PRO A 407 3.69 1.65 32.60
N ASP A 408 4.65 1.03 33.28
CA ASP A 408 6.04 1.48 33.30
C ASP A 408 6.78 1.19 31.98
N GLY A 409 6.43 0.10 31.29
CA GLY A 409 6.89 -0.22 29.94
C GLY A 409 6.42 0.80 28.90
N VAL A 410 5.12 1.14 28.88
CA VAL A 410 4.54 2.18 28.03
C VAL A 410 5.14 3.55 28.35
N ARG A 411 5.35 3.88 29.63
CA ARG A 411 6.08 5.09 30.06
C ARG A 411 7.53 5.12 29.56
N SER A 412 8.21 3.98 29.55
CA SER A 412 9.58 3.85 29.05
C SER A 412 9.65 3.98 27.52
N PHE A 413 8.72 3.34 26.80
CA PHE A 413 8.53 3.49 25.36
C PHE A 413 8.26 4.95 24.97
N LEU A 414 7.24 5.58 25.57
CA LEU A 414 6.88 6.96 25.26
C LEU A 414 8.03 7.92 25.55
N ARG A 415 8.81 7.73 26.63
CA ARG A 415 10.01 8.56 26.89
C ARG A 415 11.12 8.41 25.84
N LYS A 416 11.26 7.27 25.19
CA LYS A 416 12.20 7.07 24.07
C LYS A 416 11.68 7.72 22.79
N LEU A 417 10.40 7.54 22.50
CA LEU A 417 9.75 8.07 21.30
C LEU A 417 9.54 9.59 21.34
N TYR A 418 9.39 10.18 22.53
CA TYR A 418 8.98 11.58 22.70
C TYR A 418 9.83 12.60 21.92
N PRO A 419 11.17 12.54 21.88
CA PRO A 419 11.98 13.43 21.04
C PRO A 419 11.69 13.29 19.53
N GLN A 420 11.32 12.09 19.06
CA GLN A 420 10.89 11.88 17.67
C GLN A 420 9.51 12.50 17.42
N LEU A 421 8.57 12.39 18.38
CA LEU A 421 7.26 13.07 18.32
C LEU A 421 7.41 14.59 18.26
N GLN A 422 8.30 15.16 19.09
CA GLN A 422 8.58 16.60 19.11
C GLN A 422 9.20 17.05 17.78
N LYS A 423 10.21 16.33 17.27
CA LYS A 423 10.83 16.66 15.98
C LYS A 423 9.81 16.63 14.84
N ASN A 424 9.00 15.57 14.75
CA ASN A 424 7.98 15.44 13.72
C ASN A 424 6.92 16.56 13.83
N PHE A 425 6.44 16.87 15.02
CA PHE A 425 5.48 17.97 15.23
C PHE A 425 6.03 19.33 14.78
N GLU A 426 7.28 19.67 15.14
CA GLU A 426 7.92 20.90 14.69
C GLU A 426 8.23 20.88 13.18
N TRP A 427 8.50 19.71 12.58
CA TRP A 427 8.61 19.56 11.12
C TRP A 427 7.30 19.92 10.42
N TYR A 428 6.15 19.41 10.87
CA TYR A 428 4.83 19.80 10.34
C TYR A 428 4.59 21.31 10.52
N LYS A 429 4.92 21.87 11.69
CA LYS A 429 4.79 23.32 11.96
C LYS A 429 5.69 24.19 11.08
N LYS A 430 6.87 23.70 10.68
CA LYS A 430 7.83 24.37 9.80
C LYS A 430 7.39 24.30 8.34
N THR A 431 7.11 23.11 7.82
CA THR A 431 6.92 22.88 6.37
C THR A 431 5.50 23.18 5.88
N GLN A 432 4.48 22.89 6.69
CA GLN A 432 3.08 23.06 6.29
C GLN A 432 2.47 24.37 6.81
N PHE A 433 3.28 25.36 7.20
CA PHE A 433 2.81 26.68 7.62
C PHE A 433 2.05 27.38 6.47
N GLY A 434 0.92 28.02 6.80
CA GLY A 434 0.10 28.82 5.88
C GLY A 434 0.16 30.31 6.22
N ASP A 435 0.09 31.19 5.21
CA ASP A 435 0.40 32.60 5.42
C ASP A 435 -0.74 33.41 6.08
N LEU A 436 -0.33 34.17 7.10
CA LEU A 436 -1.12 35.13 7.89
C LEU A 436 -0.49 36.54 7.90
N LYS A 437 0.60 36.77 7.16
CA LYS A 437 1.39 38.03 7.21
C LYS A 437 1.21 38.89 5.97
N SER A 438 0.97 38.29 4.80
CA SER A 438 0.74 39.04 3.56
C SER A 438 -0.70 39.49 3.38
N TYR A 439 -1.65 38.85 4.08
CA TYR A 439 -3.10 39.06 3.95
C TYR A 439 -3.71 39.48 5.31
N ASP A 440 -4.70 40.37 5.32
CA ASP A 440 -5.29 40.92 6.55
C ASP A 440 -6.31 39.94 7.18
N ARG A 441 -5.77 38.87 7.79
CA ARG A 441 -6.55 37.77 8.37
C ARG A 441 -6.67 37.92 9.90
N PRO A 442 -7.87 38.20 10.45
CA PRO A 442 -8.06 38.23 11.89
C PRO A 442 -7.97 36.82 12.47
N ALA A 443 -6.96 36.58 13.32
CA ALA A 443 -6.77 35.30 14.01
C ALA A 443 -6.29 35.52 15.45
N PHE A 444 -6.76 34.69 16.39
CA PHE A 444 -6.29 34.69 17.77
C PHE A 444 -4.78 34.47 17.89
N SER A 445 -4.17 33.71 16.98
CA SER A 445 -2.72 33.45 16.94
C SER A 445 -2.12 33.64 15.54
N SER A 446 -1.11 34.49 15.41
CA SER A 446 -0.32 34.70 14.18
C SER A 446 0.73 33.61 13.90
N LYS A 447 0.56 32.41 14.49
CA LYS A 447 1.46 31.26 14.37
C LYS A 447 0.77 29.94 13.99
N GLU A 448 -0.56 29.88 14.05
CA GLU A 448 -1.31 28.62 14.02
C GLU A 448 -2.26 28.60 12.81
N ALA A 449 -1.69 28.58 11.60
CA ALA A 449 -2.43 28.42 10.36
C ALA A 449 -1.56 27.62 9.37
N TYR A 450 -2.21 26.81 8.53
CA TYR A 450 -1.55 25.70 7.86
C TYR A 450 -2.09 25.48 6.44
N ARG A 451 -1.19 25.14 5.50
CA ARG A 451 -1.49 24.84 4.09
C ARG A 451 -0.74 23.57 3.67
N TRP A 452 -1.47 22.62 3.07
CA TRP A 452 -0.87 21.43 2.45
C TRP A 452 0.06 21.86 1.31
N ARG A 453 1.31 21.41 1.33
CA ARG A 453 2.23 21.46 0.18
C ARG A 453 1.97 20.31 -0.79
N GLY A 454 2.41 20.44 -2.04
CA GLY A 454 2.32 19.39 -3.06
C GLY A 454 0.97 19.23 -3.73
N ARG A 455 0.13 20.28 -3.77
CA ARG A 455 -1.12 20.22 -4.55
C ARG A 455 -0.89 20.47 -6.04
N SER A 456 -1.67 19.79 -6.87
CA SER A 456 -1.88 20.16 -8.27
C SER A 456 -3.07 21.12 -8.38
N GLU A 457 -3.49 21.40 -9.61
CA GLU A 457 -4.75 22.07 -9.91
C GLU A 457 -5.94 21.26 -9.35
N ARG A 458 -6.06 19.99 -9.74
CA ARG A 458 -7.20 19.11 -9.43
C ARG A 458 -7.10 18.32 -8.11
N HIS A 459 -5.89 18.10 -7.57
CA HIS A 459 -5.67 17.14 -6.47
C HIS A 459 -4.77 17.64 -5.33
N ILE A 460 -4.98 17.12 -4.11
CA ILE A 460 -4.07 17.28 -2.95
C ILE A 460 -3.68 15.91 -2.37
N LEU A 461 -2.77 15.20 -3.03
CA LEU A 461 -2.30 13.85 -2.65
C LEU A 461 -1.63 13.75 -1.26
N THR A 462 -1.18 14.90 -0.73
CA THR A 462 -0.65 15.03 0.62
C THR A 462 -1.75 15.05 1.68
N SER A 463 -2.96 15.48 1.35
CA SER A 463 -4.09 15.46 2.30
C SER A 463 -4.66 14.07 2.56
N GLY A 464 -4.44 13.11 1.65
CA GLY A 464 -5.09 11.80 1.64
C GLY A 464 -6.56 11.82 1.21
N LEU A 465 -7.10 12.98 0.81
CA LEU A 465 -8.43 13.18 0.23
C LEU A 465 -8.26 13.72 -1.20
N ASP A 466 -7.66 12.89 -2.04
CA ASP A 466 -6.93 13.27 -3.26
C ASP A 466 -7.70 14.20 -4.21
N ASP A 467 -8.90 13.80 -4.67
CA ASP A 467 -9.77 14.54 -5.61
C ASP A 467 -10.86 15.39 -4.92
N TYR A 468 -10.80 15.53 -3.59
CA TYR A 468 -11.79 16.31 -2.83
C TYR A 468 -11.75 17.78 -3.29
N PRO A 469 -12.89 18.44 -3.56
CA PRO A 469 -12.91 19.82 -4.05
C PRO A 469 -12.27 20.84 -3.09
N ARG A 470 -11.33 21.63 -3.62
CA ARG A 470 -10.59 22.70 -2.94
C ARG A 470 -10.67 23.99 -3.75
N ALA A 471 -10.03 25.06 -3.27
CA ALA A 471 -9.92 26.32 -4.00
C ALA A 471 -9.41 26.11 -5.44
N GLN A 472 -10.07 26.80 -6.39
CA GLN A 472 -9.70 26.89 -7.80
C GLN A 472 -9.70 28.36 -8.21
N THR A 473 -8.66 28.89 -8.83
CA THR A 473 -7.32 28.31 -9.12
C THR A 473 -6.49 28.11 -7.83
N PRO A 474 -5.49 27.19 -7.76
CA PRO A 474 -4.61 27.07 -6.60
C PRO A 474 -3.85 28.36 -6.27
N HIS A 475 -3.70 28.68 -4.97
CA HIS A 475 -3.08 29.92 -4.50
C HIS A 475 -2.18 29.73 -3.26
N PRO A 476 -0.95 30.33 -3.21
CA PRO A 476 -0.03 30.20 -2.08
C PRO A 476 -0.61 30.60 -0.71
N GLY A 477 -1.57 31.52 -0.72
CA GLY A 477 -2.29 32.00 0.46
C GLY A 477 -3.45 31.12 0.93
N GLU A 478 -3.65 29.91 0.40
CA GLU A 478 -4.64 28.96 0.94
C GLU A 478 -4.37 28.58 2.41
N LEU A 479 -5.42 28.23 3.13
CA LEU A 479 -5.39 27.60 4.46
C LEU A 479 -6.38 26.43 4.46
N HIS A 480 -5.95 25.27 4.95
CA HIS A 480 -6.73 24.02 4.87
C HIS A 480 -7.27 23.58 6.24
N VAL A 481 -8.59 23.45 6.36
CA VAL A 481 -9.27 23.25 7.66
C VAL A 481 -9.06 21.84 8.23
N ASP A 482 -8.89 20.85 7.35
CA ASP A 482 -8.49 19.49 7.71
C ASP A 482 -7.08 19.46 8.30
N LEU A 483 -6.13 20.18 7.70
CA LEU A 483 -4.75 20.24 8.18
C LEU A 483 -4.61 20.93 9.54
N ILE A 484 -5.20 22.12 9.74
CA ILE A 484 -5.18 22.77 11.06
C ILE A 484 -5.87 21.92 12.13
N SER A 485 -6.91 21.16 11.77
CA SER A 485 -7.56 20.20 12.67
C SER A 485 -6.63 19.03 13.03
N TRP A 486 -5.88 18.49 12.08
CA TRP A 486 -4.83 17.50 12.34
C TRP A 486 -3.73 18.05 13.25
N MET A 487 -3.29 19.29 13.05
CA MET A 487 -2.30 19.94 13.91
C MET A 487 -2.82 20.15 15.34
N GLY A 488 -4.10 20.49 15.51
CA GLY A 488 -4.74 20.56 16.83
C GLY A 488 -4.80 19.20 17.52
N MET A 489 -5.07 18.14 16.75
CA MET A 489 -5.03 16.76 17.22
C MET A 489 -3.61 16.34 17.66
N MET A 490 -2.58 16.63 16.86
CA MET A 490 -1.18 16.38 17.24
C MET A 490 -0.82 17.13 18.52
N ALA A 491 -1.12 18.43 18.62
CA ALA A 491 -0.83 19.26 19.78
C ALA A 491 -1.49 18.71 21.05
N THR A 492 -2.75 18.27 20.96
CA THR A 492 -3.47 17.63 22.06
C THR A 492 -2.84 16.28 22.44
N ASN A 493 -2.48 15.45 21.47
CA ASN A 493 -1.87 14.14 21.73
C ASN A 493 -0.47 14.25 22.35
N ILE A 494 0.38 15.16 21.86
CA ILE A 494 1.73 15.35 22.41
C ILE A 494 1.70 16.04 23.79
N GLN A 495 0.71 16.91 24.05
CA GLN A 495 0.40 17.40 25.41
C GLN A 495 0.09 16.25 26.37
N ARG A 496 -0.78 15.30 25.97
CA ARG A 496 -1.15 14.13 26.79
C ARG A 496 0.04 13.20 27.04
N VAL A 497 0.90 12.99 26.03
CA VAL A 497 2.14 12.20 26.20
C VAL A 497 3.07 12.90 27.18
N ALA A 498 3.30 14.21 27.03
CA ALA A 498 4.15 15.02 27.91
C ALA A 498 3.67 14.96 29.38
N GLU A 499 2.37 15.20 29.61
CA GLU A 499 1.74 15.08 30.93
C GLU A 499 1.91 13.68 31.51
N TYR A 500 1.67 12.64 30.70
CA TYR A 500 1.79 11.26 31.14
C TYR A 500 3.23 10.92 31.57
N ILE A 501 4.25 11.26 30.76
CA ILE A 501 5.65 10.90 31.05
C ILE A 501 6.30 11.76 32.13
N GLY A 502 5.83 13.01 32.32
CA GLY A 502 6.24 13.93 33.38
C GLY A 502 6.81 15.29 32.93
N GLU A 503 6.80 15.60 31.64
CA GLU A 503 7.33 16.86 31.10
C GLU A 503 6.28 17.99 31.24
N THR A 504 6.22 18.60 32.42
CA THR A 504 5.16 19.58 32.78
C THR A 504 5.22 20.87 31.97
N ASP A 505 6.42 21.35 31.65
CA ASP A 505 6.61 22.62 30.96
C ASP A 505 6.24 22.50 29.47
N ASP A 506 6.57 21.36 28.85
CA ASP A 506 6.17 21.00 27.49
C ASP A 506 4.66 20.74 27.40
N SER A 507 4.07 20.04 28.36
CA SER A 507 2.61 19.90 28.43
C SER A 507 1.93 21.28 28.52
N ALA A 508 2.45 22.19 29.35
CA ALA A 508 1.98 23.56 29.45
C ALA A 508 2.33 24.43 28.22
N HIS A 509 3.24 24.00 27.34
CA HIS A 509 3.48 24.61 26.03
C HIS A 509 2.44 24.13 25.02
N TYR A 510 2.32 22.81 24.81
CA TYR A 510 1.42 22.21 23.82
C TYR A 510 -0.05 22.50 24.12
N ALA A 511 -0.46 22.61 25.39
CA ALA A 511 -1.79 23.09 25.77
C ALA A 511 -2.12 24.49 25.24
N LYS A 512 -1.14 25.39 25.15
CA LYS A 512 -1.32 26.74 24.58
C LYS A 512 -1.38 26.69 23.06
N VAL A 513 -0.65 25.77 22.43
CA VAL A 513 -0.69 25.55 20.97
C VAL A 513 -2.04 24.96 20.57
N ALA A 514 -2.54 23.94 21.27
CA ALA A 514 -3.85 23.34 21.05
C ALA A 514 -4.99 24.37 21.23
N GLU A 515 -4.99 25.18 22.29
CA GLU A 515 -5.99 26.24 22.50
C GLU A 515 -5.90 27.36 21.45
N ALA A 516 -4.69 27.69 20.97
CA ALA A 516 -4.52 28.66 19.89
C ALA A 516 -5.03 28.14 18.56
N ILE A 517 -4.74 26.88 18.22
CA ILE A 517 -5.29 26.19 17.04
C ILE A 517 -6.82 26.13 17.11
N ARG A 518 -7.39 25.70 18.24
CA ARG A 518 -8.84 25.56 18.43
C ARG A 518 -9.60 26.87 18.20
N ARG A 519 -9.02 28.01 18.57
CA ARG A 519 -9.58 29.34 18.29
C ARG A 519 -9.38 29.78 16.85
N ASN A 520 -8.19 29.55 16.30
CA ASN A 520 -7.90 29.86 14.89
C ASN A 520 -8.80 29.09 13.92
N ILE A 521 -9.29 27.89 14.27
CA ILE A 521 -10.31 27.16 13.49
C ILE A 521 -11.62 27.95 13.39
N ASP A 522 -12.13 28.50 14.49
CA ASP A 522 -13.34 29.35 14.46
C ASP A 522 -13.09 30.73 13.83
N ASP A 523 -11.89 31.31 14.00
CA ASP A 523 -11.54 32.63 13.45
C ASP A 523 -11.30 32.61 11.92
N LEU A 524 -10.64 31.56 11.40
CA LEU A 524 -10.13 31.49 10.01
C LEU A 524 -10.95 30.62 9.06
N HIS A 525 -11.80 29.72 9.58
CA HIS A 525 -12.46 28.69 8.77
C HIS A 525 -13.98 28.58 8.96
N TRP A 526 -14.58 29.26 9.94
CA TRP A 526 -16.03 29.19 10.15
C TRP A 526 -16.81 30.17 9.27
N ASP A 527 -17.53 29.66 8.27
CA ASP A 527 -18.41 30.50 7.48
C ASP A 527 -19.82 30.65 8.08
N LYS A 528 -20.16 31.89 8.42
CA LYS A 528 -21.42 32.27 9.10
C LYS A 528 -22.65 32.18 8.19
N LYS A 529 -22.49 32.11 6.86
CA LYS A 529 -23.57 32.04 5.87
C LYS A 529 -23.82 30.60 5.45
N ALA A 530 -22.78 29.82 5.19
CA ALA A 530 -22.84 28.39 4.90
C ALA A 530 -23.09 27.53 6.16
N ARG A 531 -22.80 28.09 7.35
CA ARG A 531 -22.93 27.44 8.67
C ARG A 531 -22.12 26.15 8.76
N THR A 532 -20.87 26.22 8.30
CA THR A 532 -19.96 25.09 8.26
C THR A 532 -18.50 25.56 8.28
N TYR A 533 -17.58 24.62 8.48
CA TYR A 533 -16.15 24.88 8.33
C TYR A 533 -15.72 24.71 6.87
N CYS A 534 -14.86 25.61 6.40
CA CYS A 534 -14.45 25.73 5.00
C CYS A 534 -12.94 25.93 4.90
N ASP A 535 -12.34 25.57 3.76
CA ASP A 535 -10.99 26.05 3.44
C ASP A 535 -11.04 27.55 3.16
N ALA A 536 -9.94 28.26 3.38
CA ALA A 536 -9.84 29.68 3.11
C ALA A 536 -8.79 29.94 2.02
N THR A 537 -9.06 30.86 1.10
CA THR A 537 -8.11 31.30 0.07
C THR A 537 -8.11 32.83 0.00
N ILE A 538 -7.54 33.39 -1.07
CA ILE A 538 -7.52 34.81 -1.41
C ILE A 538 -8.18 34.97 -2.79
N ASP A 539 -8.90 36.06 -3.02
CA ASP A 539 -9.50 36.40 -4.32
C ASP A 539 -8.72 37.47 -5.11
N ASP A 540 -9.22 37.78 -6.32
CA ASP A 540 -8.66 38.81 -7.22
C ASP A 540 -8.50 40.22 -6.61
N TYR A 541 -9.05 40.47 -5.40
CA TYR A 541 -9.02 41.75 -4.70
C TYR A 541 -8.07 41.75 -3.48
N GLU A 542 -7.30 40.68 -3.28
CA GLU A 542 -6.47 40.41 -2.08
C GLU A 542 -7.29 40.14 -0.79
N ASP A 543 -8.63 39.98 -0.90
CA ASP A 543 -9.52 39.69 0.23
C ASP A 543 -9.57 38.18 0.54
N THR A 544 -9.78 37.82 1.81
CA THR A 544 -9.89 36.39 2.22
C THR A 544 -11.30 35.86 2.05
N VAL A 545 -11.44 34.74 1.33
CA VAL A 545 -12.73 34.10 1.02
C VAL A 545 -12.75 32.62 1.44
N HIS A 546 -13.93 32.14 1.83
CA HIS A 546 -14.15 30.74 2.21
C HIS A 546 -14.63 29.89 1.02
N ILE A 547 -14.03 28.72 0.84
CA ILE A 547 -14.40 27.71 -0.17
C ILE A 547 -15.10 26.55 0.54
N CYS A 548 -16.44 26.56 0.50
CA CYS A 548 -17.30 25.76 1.37
C CYS A 548 -17.89 24.52 0.69
N HIS A 549 -17.02 23.65 0.16
CA HIS A 549 -17.42 22.32 -0.30
C HIS A 549 -17.77 21.44 0.90
N LYS A 550 -19.08 21.27 1.16
CA LYS A 550 -19.61 20.54 2.32
C LYS A 550 -19.33 19.05 2.18
N GLY A 551 -18.56 18.50 3.12
CA GLY A 551 -18.17 17.09 3.10
C GLY A 551 -17.22 16.79 4.25
N TYR A 552 -16.42 15.73 4.14
CA TYR A 552 -15.47 15.34 5.18
C TYR A 552 -14.56 16.50 5.62
N VAL A 553 -14.07 17.34 4.69
CA VAL A 553 -13.23 18.53 5.01
C VAL A 553 -13.92 19.45 6.03
N SER A 554 -15.21 19.76 5.82
CA SER A 554 -16.02 20.56 6.75
C SER A 554 -16.28 19.90 8.12
N LEU A 555 -16.03 18.60 8.26
CA LEU A 555 -16.24 17.86 9.50
C LEU A 555 -14.95 17.69 10.33
N PHE A 556 -13.77 18.07 9.84
CA PHE A 556 -12.51 17.76 10.53
C PHE A 556 -12.41 18.27 11.97
N PRO A 557 -12.84 19.50 12.33
CA PRO A 557 -12.83 19.95 13.74
C PRO A 557 -13.64 19.05 14.68
N PHE A 558 -14.68 18.38 14.16
CA PHE A 558 -15.44 17.37 14.89
C PHE A 558 -14.75 16.00 14.86
N MET A 559 -14.26 15.56 13.71
CA MET A 559 -13.59 14.26 13.54
C MET A 559 -12.28 14.13 14.34
N THR A 560 -11.56 15.24 14.55
CA THR A 560 -10.33 15.28 15.37
C THR A 560 -10.59 15.55 16.85
N GLY A 561 -11.85 15.69 17.28
CA GLY A 561 -12.24 15.85 18.69
C GLY A 561 -12.02 17.26 19.27
N LEU A 562 -11.84 18.28 18.44
CA LEU A 562 -11.62 19.67 18.88
C LEU A 562 -12.92 20.39 19.30
N MET A 563 -14.09 19.84 18.93
CA MET A 563 -15.42 20.33 19.31
C MET A 563 -16.00 19.56 20.51
N GLY A 564 -16.01 20.18 21.70
CA GLY A 564 -16.64 19.61 22.90
C GLY A 564 -18.17 19.75 22.96
N PRO A 565 -18.86 19.17 23.98
CA PRO A 565 -20.32 19.17 24.09
C PRO A 565 -21.00 20.56 24.10
N GLU A 566 -20.29 21.58 24.58
CA GLU A 566 -20.75 22.98 24.65
C GLU A 566 -20.20 23.86 23.50
N HIS A 567 -19.65 23.27 22.43
CA HIS A 567 -19.10 24.05 21.31
C HIS A 567 -20.23 24.80 20.57
N PRO A 568 -20.11 26.12 20.31
CA PRO A 568 -21.20 26.92 19.75
C PRO A 568 -21.71 26.41 18.39
N HIS A 569 -20.80 25.81 17.60
CA HIS A 569 -21.08 25.28 16.26
C HIS A 569 -21.35 23.76 16.23
N LEU A 570 -21.38 23.07 17.39
CA LEU A 570 -21.64 21.62 17.42
C LEU A 570 -23.00 21.28 16.82
N LYS A 571 -24.03 22.09 17.06
CA LYS A 571 -25.36 21.85 16.47
C LYS A 571 -25.31 21.88 14.95
N ASP A 572 -24.67 22.90 14.36
CA ASP A 572 -24.61 23.07 12.91
C ASP A 572 -23.94 21.87 12.23
N ILE A 573 -22.85 21.37 12.82
CA ILE A 573 -22.13 20.19 12.32
C ILE A 573 -22.92 18.89 12.52
N LEU A 574 -23.61 18.71 13.66
CA LEU A 574 -24.49 17.55 13.88
C LEU A 574 -25.75 17.58 13.00
N ASP A 575 -26.27 18.76 12.66
CA ASP A 575 -27.37 18.92 11.72
C ASP A 575 -26.89 18.58 10.29
N LEU A 576 -25.72 19.08 9.86
CA LEU A 576 -25.12 18.81 8.55
C LEU A 576 -24.79 17.32 8.35
N ILE A 577 -24.25 16.65 9.37
CA ILE A 577 -24.01 15.19 9.31
C ILE A 577 -25.34 14.41 9.17
N ALA A 578 -26.45 14.93 9.71
CA ALA A 578 -27.75 14.24 9.76
C ALA A 578 -28.72 14.57 8.60
N ASP A 579 -28.43 15.57 7.77
CA ASP A 579 -29.22 15.91 6.57
C ASP A 579 -28.95 14.88 5.46
N ASP A 580 -30.00 14.15 5.05
CA ASP A 580 -29.97 13.08 4.06
C ASP A 580 -29.88 13.58 2.61
N GLU A 581 -30.22 14.84 2.40
CA GLU A 581 -29.95 15.59 1.18
C GLU A 581 -28.60 16.33 1.23
N GLU A 582 -27.81 16.21 2.30
CA GLU A 582 -26.36 16.55 2.33
C GLU A 582 -25.52 15.28 2.43
N LEU A 583 -25.17 14.86 3.66
CA LEU A 583 -24.13 13.89 3.96
C LEU A 583 -24.64 12.56 4.50
N TRP A 584 -25.86 12.48 5.03
CA TRP A 584 -26.37 11.24 5.61
C TRP A 584 -26.88 10.28 4.52
N SER A 585 -26.44 9.01 4.57
CA SER A 585 -26.98 7.96 3.70
C SER A 585 -27.36 6.70 4.49
N PRO A 586 -28.15 5.77 3.90
CA PRO A 586 -28.41 4.45 4.47
C PRO A 586 -27.15 3.61 4.71
N HIS A 587 -26.02 3.99 4.10
CA HIS A 587 -24.77 3.23 4.09
C HIS A 587 -23.64 3.84 4.92
N GLY A 588 -23.76 5.13 5.27
CA GLY A 588 -22.81 5.88 6.09
C GLY A 588 -22.86 7.39 5.80
N VAL A 589 -21.87 8.14 6.29
CA VAL A 589 -21.70 9.56 5.92
C VAL A 589 -20.92 9.64 4.61
N ARG A 590 -21.49 10.33 3.61
CA ARG A 590 -20.90 10.61 2.29
C ARG A 590 -19.64 11.47 2.43
N SER A 591 -18.67 11.27 1.53
CA SER A 591 -17.45 12.10 1.46
C SER A 591 -17.73 13.55 1.08
N LEU A 592 -18.64 13.78 0.13
CA LEU A 592 -19.09 15.10 -0.30
C LEU A 592 -20.64 15.18 -0.25
N SER A 593 -21.18 16.38 -0.08
CA SER A 593 -22.62 16.64 -0.04
C SER A 593 -23.29 16.37 -1.38
N LYS A 594 -24.45 15.71 -1.34
CA LYS A 594 -25.34 15.48 -2.48
C LYS A 594 -25.84 16.79 -3.16
N LYS A 595 -25.70 17.95 -2.49
CA LYS A 595 -26.00 19.30 -3.01
C LYS A 595 -24.77 20.02 -3.60
N ASP A 596 -23.56 19.48 -3.46
CA ASP A 596 -22.37 20.06 -4.08
C ASP A 596 -22.39 19.80 -5.59
N GLU A 597 -21.99 20.79 -6.40
CA GLU A 597 -22.03 20.67 -7.87
C GLU A 597 -21.03 19.65 -8.42
N LEU A 598 -20.01 19.30 -7.63
CA LEU A 598 -19.02 18.28 -7.94
C LEU A 598 -19.39 16.89 -7.38
N TYR A 599 -20.58 16.72 -6.80
CA TYR A 599 -21.03 15.42 -6.28
C TYR A 599 -21.09 14.35 -7.37
N GLY A 600 -20.33 13.27 -7.19
CA GLY A 600 -20.27 12.15 -8.14
C GLY A 600 -19.48 12.41 -9.43
N THR A 601 -18.76 13.53 -9.54
CA THR A 601 -18.03 13.97 -10.75
C THR A 601 -16.58 13.48 -10.83
N ASP A 602 -15.95 13.68 -11.99
CA ASP A 602 -14.58 13.30 -12.34
C ASP A 602 -14.24 11.85 -11.94
N GLU A 603 -13.13 11.65 -11.22
CA GLU A 603 -12.71 10.36 -10.70
C GLU A 603 -13.71 9.79 -9.68
N ASN A 604 -14.46 10.63 -8.97
CA ASN A 604 -15.41 10.28 -7.92
C ASN A 604 -14.84 9.34 -6.83
N TYR A 605 -13.72 9.74 -6.23
CA TYR A 605 -13.03 9.01 -5.17
C TYR A 605 -13.46 9.56 -3.80
N TRP A 606 -13.27 10.85 -3.55
CA TRP A 606 -13.71 11.60 -2.36
C TRP A 606 -14.88 12.55 -2.64
N ARG A 607 -15.56 12.39 -3.79
CA ARG A 607 -16.69 13.25 -4.23
C ARG A 607 -18.09 12.65 -4.06
N SER A 608 -18.23 11.51 -3.41
CA SER A 608 -19.51 10.90 -3.00
C SER A 608 -19.40 9.66 -2.09
N PRO A 609 -18.40 8.75 -2.26
CA PRO A 609 -18.37 7.47 -1.55
C PRO A 609 -18.30 7.56 -0.03
N VAL A 610 -18.69 6.47 0.63
CA VAL A 610 -18.58 6.27 2.09
C VAL A 610 -17.26 5.59 2.40
N TRP A 611 -16.39 6.26 3.15
CA TRP A 611 -15.07 5.78 3.56
C TRP A 611 -15.03 5.46 5.05
N MET A 612 -14.47 4.30 5.43
CA MET A 612 -14.58 3.78 6.80
C MET A 612 -13.68 4.49 7.81
N ASN A 613 -12.51 4.98 7.38
CA ASN A 613 -11.60 5.81 8.19
C ASN A 613 -12.31 7.06 8.75
N MET A 614 -12.90 7.88 7.87
CA MET A 614 -13.62 9.11 8.26
C MET A 614 -14.90 8.78 9.03
N ASN A 615 -15.66 7.78 8.57
CA ASN A 615 -16.87 7.36 9.27
C ASN A 615 -16.60 6.83 10.69
N TYR A 616 -15.48 6.15 10.91
CA TYR A 616 -15.04 5.76 12.25
C TYR A 616 -14.76 6.98 13.14
N LEU A 617 -14.08 8.01 12.63
CA LEU A 617 -13.84 9.25 13.39
C LEU A 617 -15.16 9.94 13.76
N ILE A 618 -16.13 9.98 12.84
CA ILE A 618 -17.48 10.50 13.10
C ILE A 618 -18.19 9.66 14.17
N VAL A 619 -18.20 8.33 14.06
CA VAL A 619 -18.77 7.42 15.08
C VAL A 619 -18.11 7.61 16.46
N SER A 620 -16.78 7.74 16.51
CA SER A 620 -16.02 7.92 17.74
C SER A 620 -16.36 9.24 18.45
N ASN A 621 -16.46 10.34 17.71
CA ASN A 621 -16.80 11.64 18.30
C ASN A 621 -18.30 11.76 18.61
N LEU A 622 -19.19 11.15 17.81
CA LEU A 622 -20.60 11.00 18.18
C LEU A 622 -20.76 10.23 19.49
N TYR A 623 -19.98 9.17 19.73
CA TYR A 623 -19.94 8.46 21.02
C TYR A 623 -19.46 9.35 22.17
N ALA A 624 -18.39 10.13 21.95
CA ALA A 624 -17.85 11.05 22.93
C ALA A 624 -18.87 12.13 23.35
N ILE A 625 -19.62 12.71 22.40
CA ILE A 625 -20.68 13.67 22.70
C ILE A 625 -21.90 12.97 23.34
N ALA A 626 -22.26 11.77 22.88
CA ALA A 626 -23.40 11.02 23.42
C ALA A 626 -23.20 10.54 24.87
N THR A 627 -21.96 10.40 25.32
CA THR A 627 -21.61 9.92 26.68
C THR A 627 -21.28 11.03 27.68
N GLN A 628 -21.15 12.29 27.23
CA GLN A 628 -20.96 13.47 28.07
C GLN A 628 -22.27 14.25 28.26
N GLU A 629 -22.40 14.99 29.37
CA GLU A 629 -23.51 15.94 29.54
C GLU A 629 -23.31 17.14 28.60
N GLY A 630 -24.39 17.55 27.92
CA GLY A 630 -24.40 18.72 27.04
C GLY A 630 -25.67 18.81 26.18
N PRO A 631 -25.95 19.98 25.57
CA PRO A 631 -27.23 20.26 24.89
C PRO A 631 -27.54 19.32 23.71
N HIS A 632 -26.52 18.73 23.07
CA HIS A 632 -26.67 17.88 21.89
C HIS A 632 -26.49 16.38 22.15
N GLN A 633 -26.35 15.96 23.42
CA GLN A 633 -26.12 14.56 23.80
C GLN A 633 -27.13 13.58 23.18
N ALA A 634 -28.42 13.92 23.21
CA ALA A 634 -29.50 13.07 22.67
C ALA A 634 -29.50 12.99 21.13
N GLN A 635 -29.11 14.06 20.43
CA GLN A 635 -28.94 14.08 18.98
C GLN A 635 -27.77 13.17 18.58
N ALA A 636 -26.62 13.35 19.23
CA ALA A 636 -25.44 12.52 19.02
C ALA A 636 -25.71 11.03 19.32
N ALA A 637 -26.44 10.70 20.40
CA ALA A 637 -26.78 9.32 20.74
C ALA A 637 -27.66 8.63 19.68
N LYS A 638 -28.64 9.36 19.10
CA LYS A 638 -29.46 8.84 17.99
C LYS A 638 -28.60 8.56 16.75
N MET A 639 -27.79 9.54 16.35
CA MET A 639 -26.92 9.45 15.17
C MET A 639 -25.88 8.33 15.33
N TYR A 640 -25.23 8.24 16.49
CA TYR A 640 -24.24 7.23 16.83
C TYR A 640 -24.77 5.79 16.64
N ASN A 641 -25.92 5.46 17.24
CA ASN A 641 -26.50 4.12 17.15
C ASN A 641 -26.91 3.78 15.71
N ALA A 642 -27.47 4.74 14.97
CA ALA A 642 -27.88 4.56 13.58
C ALA A 642 -26.68 4.40 12.64
N LEU A 643 -25.66 5.25 12.76
CA LEU A 643 -24.47 5.22 11.91
C LEU A 643 -23.66 3.93 12.10
N ARG A 644 -23.48 3.48 13.36
CA ARG A 644 -22.90 2.15 13.66
C ARG A 644 -23.63 1.03 12.92
N LYS A 645 -24.97 1.03 12.93
CA LYS A 645 -25.77 0.00 12.25
C LYS A 645 -25.60 0.06 10.73
N ASN A 646 -25.75 1.24 10.14
CA ASN A 646 -25.65 1.46 8.69
C ASN A 646 -24.30 0.98 8.13
N LEU A 647 -23.19 1.36 8.78
CA LEU A 647 -21.84 0.98 8.37
C LEU A 647 -21.60 -0.52 8.48
N VAL A 648 -21.94 -1.13 9.62
CA VAL A 648 -21.72 -2.57 9.85
C VAL A 648 -22.57 -3.42 8.92
N GLU A 649 -23.84 -3.06 8.70
CA GLU A 649 -24.72 -3.81 7.79
C GLU A 649 -24.28 -3.66 6.33
N THR A 650 -23.80 -2.49 5.91
CA THR A 650 -23.26 -2.26 4.55
C THR A 650 -22.04 -3.13 4.27
N VAL A 651 -21.00 -3.05 5.11
CA VAL A 651 -19.77 -3.83 4.91
C VAL A 651 -20.05 -5.33 5.07
N TYR A 652 -20.91 -5.73 6.02
CA TYR A 652 -21.30 -7.14 6.18
C TYR A 652 -22.02 -7.69 4.94
N ASN A 653 -22.95 -6.93 4.34
CA ASN A 653 -23.70 -7.38 3.17
C ASN A 653 -22.79 -7.47 1.94
N SER A 654 -21.96 -6.45 1.69
CA SER A 654 -20.99 -6.47 0.59
C SER A 654 -19.94 -7.59 0.76
N TRP A 655 -19.47 -7.85 1.99
CA TRP A 655 -18.59 -8.98 2.29
C TRP A 655 -19.28 -10.34 2.08
N LEU A 656 -20.57 -10.46 2.42
CA LEU A 656 -21.35 -11.68 2.21
C LEU A 656 -21.60 -11.99 0.72
N GLU A 657 -21.75 -10.94 -0.10
CA GLU A 657 -21.93 -11.04 -1.55
C GLU A 657 -20.62 -11.32 -2.30
N THR A 658 -19.55 -10.59 -1.95
CA THR A 658 -18.29 -10.57 -2.73
C THR A 658 -17.16 -11.41 -2.11
N GLY A 659 -17.29 -11.80 -0.83
CA GLY A 659 -16.26 -12.48 -0.05
C GLY A 659 -15.21 -11.56 0.60
N PHE A 660 -15.19 -10.27 0.25
CA PHE A 660 -14.09 -9.36 0.58
C PHE A 660 -14.53 -8.05 1.24
N ALA A 661 -13.59 -7.40 1.93
CA ALA A 661 -13.69 -5.99 2.29
C ALA A 661 -13.21 -5.12 1.13
N TRP A 662 -13.76 -3.92 1.05
CA TRP A 662 -13.50 -2.93 0.01
C TRP A 662 -13.05 -1.60 0.63
N GLU A 663 -12.38 -0.80 -0.19
CA GLU A 663 -11.76 0.48 0.16
C GLU A 663 -12.80 1.56 0.50
N GLN A 664 -13.79 1.71 -0.38
CA GLN A 664 -14.92 2.63 -0.26
C GLN A 664 -16.25 1.92 -0.60
N TYR A 665 -17.36 2.53 -0.21
CA TYR A 665 -18.72 2.01 -0.47
C TYR A 665 -19.59 3.05 -1.17
N ASN A 666 -20.43 2.60 -2.11
CA ASN A 666 -21.38 3.45 -2.80
C ASN A 666 -22.45 3.98 -1.82
N PRO A 667 -22.74 5.29 -1.78
CA PRO A 667 -23.61 5.88 -0.77
C PRO A 667 -25.11 5.61 -0.99
N GLU A 668 -25.51 5.21 -2.20
CA GLU A 668 -26.92 5.01 -2.55
C GLU A 668 -27.29 3.51 -2.70
N THR A 669 -26.31 2.62 -2.83
CA THR A 669 -26.53 1.16 -2.97
C THR A 669 -25.79 0.29 -1.94
N GLY A 670 -24.78 0.82 -1.26
CA GLY A 670 -23.93 0.05 -0.34
C GLY A 670 -22.97 -0.94 -1.00
N ALA A 671 -22.91 -0.98 -2.34
CA ALA A 671 -21.96 -1.81 -3.07
C ALA A 671 -20.51 -1.36 -2.77
N GLY A 672 -19.62 -2.32 -2.52
CA GLY A 672 -18.18 -2.06 -2.42
C GLY A 672 -17.60 -1.62 -3.77
N GLN A 673 -16.62 -0.72 -3.74
CA GLN A 673 -15.98 -0.16 -4.92
C GLN A 673 -14.47 -0.08 -4.75
N ARG A 674 -13.75 0.13 -5.86
CA ARG A 674 -12.28 0.25 -5.93
C ARG A 674 -11.57 -1.01 -5.44
N THR A 675 -10.58 -0.90 -4.57
CA THR A 675 -9.67 -1.97 -4.20
C THR A 675 -10.36 -3.07 -3.39
N GLN A 676 -10.28 -4.31 -3.88
CA GLN A 676 -10.69 -5.51 -3.15
C GLN A 676 -9.62 -5.95 -2.14
N HIS A 677 -10.00 -6.84 -1.22
CA HIS A 677 -9.14 -7.27 -0.09
C HIS A 677 -8.62 -6.11 0.76
N PHE A 678 -9.33 -4.97 0.77
CA PHE A 678 -8.94 -3.80 1.54
C PHE A 678 -9.28 -4.01 3.01
N THR A 679 -8.38 -4.69 3.72
CA THR A 679 -8.48 -4.97 5.16
C THR A 679 -7.60 -4.06 6.00
N GLY A 680 -7.15 -2.95 5.41
CA GLY A 680 -6.68 -1.75 6.11
C GLY A 680 -7.77 -1.06 6.91
N TRP A 681 -8.05 0.23 6.69
CA TRP A 681 -9.03 0.99 7.50
C TRP A 681 -10.44 0.38 7.53
N THR A 682 -10.86 -0.41 6.54
CA THR A 682 -12.20 -1.04 6.56
C THR A 682 -12.32 -2.08 7.68
N SER A 683 -11.21 -2.58 8.22
CA SER A 683 -11.19 -3.37 9.45
C SER A 683 -11.59 -2.60 10.72
N LEU A 684 -11.70 -1.26 10.68
CA LEU A 684 -12.30 -0.46 11.76
C LEU A 684 -13.76 -0.86 12.05
N VAL A 685 -14.46 -1.52 11.11
CA VAL A 685 -15.79 -2.12 11.32
C VAL A 685 -15.78 -3.09 12.52
N VAL A 686 -14.65 -3.76 12.79
CA VAL A 686 -14.45 -4.58 14.01
C VAL A 686 -14.57 -3.73 15.27
N LYS A 687 -13.93 -2.56 15.30
CA LYS A 687 -13.97 -1.64 16.44
C LYS A 687 -15.35 -0.98 16.58
N ILE A 688 -16.00 -0.62 15.47
CA ILE A 688 -17.38 -0.10 15.41
C ILE A 688 -18.39 -1.11 16.00
N MET A 689 -18.23 -2.40 15.73
CA MET A 689 -19.01 -3.47 16.36
C MET A 689 -18.71 -3.66 17.85
N ALA A 690 -17.48 -3.40 18.30
CA ALA A 690 -17.06 -3.55 19.69
C ALA A 690 -17.48 -2.35 20.60
N LEU A 691 -17.82 -1.19 20.03
CA LEU A 691 -18.40 -0.08 20.81
C LEU A 691 -19.83 -0.41 21.30
N PRO A 692 -20.27 0.08 22.48
CA PRO A 692 -21.58 -0.25 23.07
C PRO A 692 -22.72 0.68 22.61
N ASP A 693 -23.97 0.21 22.64
CA ASP A 693 -25.16 1.06 22.39
C ASP A 693 -25.36 2.13 23.48
N VAL A 694 -25.76 3.34 23.08
CA VAL A 694 -26.04 4.46 24.01
C VAL A 694 -27.54 4.73 24.13
N GLY A 695 -28.02 5.05 25.34
CA GLY A 695 -29.40 5.49 25.59
C GLY A 695 -30.41 4.39 25.96
N GLY A 696 -30.03 3.11 25.96
CA GLY A 696 -30.92 1.93 26.15
C GLY A 696 -31.59 1.74 27.53
N LYS A 697 -31.79 2.78 28.34
CA LYS A 697 -32.54 2.71 29.62
C LYS A 697 -34.00 3.14 29.46
N ALA A 698 -34.77 2.37 28.71
CA ALA A 698 -36.22 2.39 28.80
C ALA A 698 -36.63 2.03 30.24
N LYS A 699 -37.20 2.99 30.99
CA LYS A 699 -37.76 2.71 32.32
C LYS A 699 -38.99 1.82 32.15
N ALA A 700 -38.99 0.64 32.75
CA ALA A 700 -40.21 -0.13 32.95
C ALA A 700 -41.13 0.66 33.91
N GLY A 701 -42.08 1.38 33.34
CA GLY A 701 -43.10 2.17 34.03
C GLY A 701 -44.43 1.98 33.33
N HIS A 702 -45.48 1.71 34.12
CA HIS A 702 -46.82 1.43 33.63
C HIS A 702 -47.56 2.72 33.26
N ASP A 703 -48.29 2.67 32.14
CA ASP A 703 -49.44 3.52 31.75
C ASP A 703 -49.13 5.05 31.57
N GLU A 704 -49.80 5.82 30.71
CA GLU A 704 -51.07 5.64 29.97
C GLU A 704 -51.00 6.38 28.59
N PHE A 705 -52.04 6.29 27.74
CA PHE A 705 -52.10 6.81 26.35
C PHE A 705 -51.80 8.32 26.16
N GLY A 706 -51.34 8.81 25.00
CA GLY A 706 -50.94 8.14 23.75
C GLY A 706 -51.02 9.07 22.50
N GLY A 707 -50.42 8.63 21.37
CA GLY A 707 -50.71 9.12 20.01
C GLY A 707 -49.98 10.38 19.51
N VAL A 708 -48.88 10.18 18.77
CA VAL A 708 -48.75 10.52 17.32
C VAL A 708 -47.71 9.54 16.72
N GLU A 709 -48.16 8.48 16.07
CA GLU A 709 -47.30 7.55 15.31
C GLU A 709 -48.07 6.98 14.11
N SER A 710 -48.36 7.84 13.13
CA SER A 710 -48.87 7.47 11.81
C SER A 710 -48.58 8.61 10.84
N ASP A 711 -47.71 8.36 9.86
CA ASP A 711 -47.59 9.00 8.52
C ASP A 711 -46.15 8.85 7.99
N LEU A 712 -45.79 7.64 7.54
CA LEU A 712 -44.67 7.38 6.62
C LEU A 712 -44.57 5.94 6.07
N LEU A 713 -45.56 5.06 6.35
CA LEU A 713 -45.58 3.67 5.85
C LEU A 713 -46.98 3.22 5.41
N GLU A 714 -47.43 3.68 4.23
CA GLU A 714 -48.21 2.88 3.28
C GLU A 714 -48.31 3.58 1.91
N LEU A 715 -48.83 2.86 0.89
CA LEU A 715 -48.80 3.15 -0.56
C LEU A 715 -47.46 2.80 -1.27
N GLY A 716 -47.37 1.68 -1.98
CA GLY A 716 -48.39 0.63 -2.13
C GLY A 716 -47.90 -0.63 -2.84
N ARG A 717 -48.59 -1.75 -2.59
CA ARG A 717 -48.57 -2.94 -3.45
C ARG A 717 -49.82 -2.95 -4.31
N ASP A 718 -49.69 -3.38 -5.56
CA ASP A 718 -50.81 -3.93 -6.34
C ASP A 718 -50.47 -5.40 -6.69
N PRO A 719 -51.44 -6.36 -6.71
CA PRO A 719 -51.09 -7.78 -6.63
C PRO A 719 -51.62 -8.65 -7.78
N GLU A 720 -50.81 -8.94 -8.80
CA GLU A 720 -51.03 -10.11 -9.66
C GLU A 720 -49.78 -10.57 -10.43
N VAL A 721 -49.31 -11.80 -10.13
CA VAL A 721 -48.87 -12.88 -11.06
C VAL A 721 -48.68 -14.14 -10.20
N ALA A 722 -49.11 -15.30 -10.70
CA ALA A 722 -49.25 -16.52 -9.90
C ALA A 722 -48.03 -17.47 -9.89
N GLU A 723 -48.07 -18.40 -8.94
CA GLU A 723 -47.04 -19.37 -8.57
C GLU A 723 -46.45 -20.23 -9.70
N ARG A 724 -45.14 -20.50 -9.62
CA ARG A 724 -44.54 -21.84 -9.84
C ARG A 724 -43.20 -21.95 -9.08
N PRO A 725 -42.78 -23.18 -8.69
CA PRO A 725 -41.91 -23.35 -7.52
C PRO A 725 -40.41 -23.12 -7.80
N LEU A 726 -39.78 -22.35 -6.92
CA LEU A 726 -38.32 -22.31 -6.76
C LEU A 726 -37.81 -23.67 -6.28
N ARG A 727 -36.68 -24.13 -6.83
CA ARG A 727 -35.97 -25.31 -6.31
C ARG A 727 -35.24 -24.97 -5.01
N SER A 728 -35.40 -25.80 -4.00
CA SER A 728 -34.73 -25.65 -2.71
C SER A 728 -33.23 -25.95 -2.81
N PHE A 729 -32.38 -24.93 -2.75
CA PHE A 729 -31.01 -25.08 -2.28
C PHE A 729 -31.01 -24.94 -0.75
N ALA A 730 -30.99 -26.08 -0.06
CA ALA A 730 -30.72 -26.10 1.38
C ALA A 730 -29.21 -26.11 1.59
N PRO A 731 -28.63 -25.22 2.44
CA PRO A 731 -27.26 -25.39 2.88
C PRO A 731 -27.18 -26.64 3.74
N ALA A 732 -26.37 -27.62 3.34
CA ALA A 732 -26.11 -28.80 4.15
C ALA A 732 -25.35 -28.36 5.41
N THR A 733 -26.04 -28.36 6.55
CA THR A 733 -25.39 -28.22 7.86
C THR A 733 -24.51 -29.43 8.12
N ASP A 734 -23.35 -29.24 8.76
CA ASP A 734 -22.76 -30.31 9.54
C ASP A 734 -22.65 -29.93 11.03
N ARG A 735 -22.77 -30.94 11.90
CA ARG A 735 -22.91 -30.80 13.35
C ARG A 735 -21.81 -31.59 14.06
N LEU A 736 -20.90 -30.87 14.72
CA LEU A 736 -20.00 -31.47 15.70
C LEU A 736 -20.76 -31.87 16.99
N THR A 737 -21.33 -33.08 17.00
CA THR A 737 -21.77 -33.75 18.24
C THR A 737 -21.38 -35.23 18.22
N CYS A 738 -20.44 -35.62 19.10
CA CYS A 738 -19.88 -36.96 19.19
C CYS A 738 -20.93 -38.01 19.61
N TRP A 739 -21.04 -39.12 18.87
CA TRP A 739 -21.60 -40.40 19.34
C TRP A 739 -20.73 -41.58 18.85
N PRO A 740 -20.72 -42.75 19.53
CA PRO A 740 -19.62 -43.69 19.47
C PRO A 740 -19.78 -44.81 18.43
N ILE A 741 -18.65 -45.43 18.07
CA ILE A 741 -18.58 -46.65 17.26
C ILE A 741 -18.57 -47.88 18.18
N ASP A 742 -19.55 -48.76 18.03
CA ASP A 742 -19.39 -50.21 18.24
C ASP A 742 -20.19 -50.94 17.15
N SER A 743 -19.65 -52.03 16.61
CA SER A 743 -20.11 -52.65 15.35
C SER A 743 -20.42 -54.14 15.53
N LYS A 744 -21.69 -54.55 15.31
CA LYS A 744 -22.12 -55.94 15.56
C LYS A 744 -23.15 -56.51 14.59
N SER A 745 -22.70 -57.37 13.68
CA SER A 745 -23.32 -58.67 13.32
C SER A 745 -22.31 -59.45 12.44
N ARG A 746 -22.11 -60.78 12.49
CA ARG A 746 -22.68 -61.95 13.21
C ARG A 746 -21.47 -62.83 13.66
N VAL A 747 -21.51 -63.90 14.47
CA VAL A 747 -22.33 -65.14 14.49
C VAL A 747 -22.19 -65.84 15.87
N ARG A 748 -23.29 -66.42 16.41
CA ARG A 748 -23.51 -67.52 17.42
C ARG A 748 -22.36 -67.96 18.39
N TRP A 749 -22.57 -68.42 19.63
CA TRP A 749 -23.68 -69.20 20.24
C TRP A 749 -23.77 -69.06 21.80
N THR A 750 -24.98 -69.17 22.40
CA THR A 750 -25.35 -69.75 23.75
C THR A 750 -24.67 -69.24 25.06
N THR A 751 -25.27 -69.23 26.28
CA THR A 751 -26.58 -69.68 26.83
C THR A 751 -26.90 -68.97 28.17
N ALA A 752 -28.18 -68.98 28.60
CA ALA A 752 -28.71 -68.75 29.98
C ALA A 752 -28.47 -67.35 30.63
N LEU A 753 -29.41 -66.67 31.31
CA LEU A 753 -30.47 -67.00 32.30
C LEU A 753 -29.94 -67.29 33.74
N PRO A 754 -30.66 -66.90 34.83
CA PRO A 754 -31.46 -65.66 35.05
C PRO A 754 -31.43 -65.10 36.52
N LEU A 755 -32.23 -64.04 36.80
CA LEU A 755 -33.00 -63.71 38.05
C LEU A 755 -32.65 -62.47 38.92
N ARG A 756 -33.74 -61.71 39.21
CA ARG A 756 -34.16 -61.04 40.48
C ARG A 756 -33.55 -59.71 40.98
N THR A 757 -34.43 -58.70 40.94
CA THR A 757 -34.72 -57.63 41.94
C THR A 757 -34.66 -58.08 43.42
N PRO A 758 -34.45 -57.22 44.47
CA PRO A 758 -35.22 -55.97 44.65
C PRO A 758 -34.63 -54.76 45.47
N VAL A 759 -35.16 -53.56 45.18
CA VAL A 759 -35.81 -52.55 46.07
C VAL A 759 -35.25 -52.25 47.50
N LEU A 760 -34.77 -50.99 47.66
CA LEU A 760 -34.82 -50.02 48.80
C LEU A 760 -34.26 -50.30 50.23
N ASN A 761 -33.48 -49.29 50.68
CA ASN A 761 -33.43 -48.59 51.98
C ASN A 761 -32.79 -49.15 53.28
N ASP A 762 -31.91 -48.28 53.79
CA ASP A 762 -31.67 -47.80 55.18
C ASP A 762 -31.00 -48.65 56.28
N ASP A 763 -30.07 -47.95 56.95
CA ASP A 763 -29.55 -48.05 58.33
C ASP A 763 -29.12 -49.40 58.95
N ALA A 764 -27.81 -49.52 59.24
CA ALA A 764 -27.31 -49.56 60.63
C ALA A 764 -25.75 -49.53 60.76
N CYS A 765 -25.27 -49.03 61.91
CA CYS A 765 -23.90 -49.13 62.44
C CYS A 765 -23.82 -50.34 63.42
N PRO A 766 -22.83 -50.55 64.35
CA PRO A 766 -21.45 -50.04 64.49
C PRO A 766 -20.40 -51.14 64.87
N ARG A 767 -19.11 -50.77 65.07
CA ARG A 767 -18.35 -51.10 66.32
C ARG A 767 -16.92 -50.52 66.46
N SER A 768 -16.73 -49.90 67.64
CA SER A 768 -15.52 -49.65 68.48
C SER A 768 -14.16 -50.29 68.10
N ARG A 769 -12.99 -49.71 68.45
CA ARG A 769 -12.67 -49.06 69.76
C ARG A 769 -11.55 -47.98 69.68
N GLY A 770 -11.62 -47.02 70.61
CA GLY A 770 -10.46 -46.53 71.40
C GLY A 770 -9.69 -45.31 70.88
N GLU A 771 -8.79 -44.70 71.68
CA GLU A 771 -8.55 -44.85 73.13
C GLU A 771 -7.83 -43.59 73.72
N ARG A 772 -7.88 -43.49 75.06
CA ARG A 772 -7.12 -42.69 76.05
C ARG A 772 -5.73 -42.14 75.67
N VAL A 773 -5.23 -41.00 76.18
CA VAL A 773 -5.48 -40.17 77.39
C VAL A 773 -5.17 -38.69 77.01
N ASP A 774 -5.74 -37.58 77.52
CA ASP A 774 -7.05 -37.15 78.08
C ASP A 774 -6.92 -35.57 78.18
N HIS A 775 -7.52 -34.68 79.00
CA HIS A 775 -8.46 -34.69 80.13
C HIS A 775 -9.09 -33.27 80.29
N LEU A 776 -10.41 -33.16 80.56
CA LEU A 776 -11.14 -32.00 81.18
C LEU A 776 -11.15 -30.61 80.47
N LEU A 777 -12.26 -29.85 80.35
CA LEU A 777 -13.65 -30.03 80.80
C LEU A 777 -14.68 -29.18 80.00
N ALA A 778 -15.88 -29.74 79.80
CA ALA A 778 -17.22 -29.12 79.74
C ALA A 778 -17.44 -27.79 78.95
N THR A 779 -18.13 -27.75 77.79
CA THR A 779 -19.61 -27.85 77.58
C THR A 779 -20.44 -26.65 78.11
N THR A 780 -21.53 -26.16 77.49
CA THR A 780 -22.48 -26.82 76.56
C THR A 780 -23.35 -25.83 75.76
N SER A 781 -23.80 -26.25 74.57
CA SER A 781 -25.08 -25.88 73.90
C SER A 781 -25.33 -24.42 73.46
N ALA A 782 -26.32 -24.24 72.58
CA ALA A 782 -26.59 -22.99 71.86
C ALA A 782 -28.06 -22.55 71.93
N ARG A 783 -28.32 -21.22 71.93
CA ARG A 783 -29.40 -20.59 71.13
C ARG A 783 -29.43 -19.05 71.21
N GLN A 784 -29.84 -18.45 70.09
CA GLN A 784 -30.61 -17.21 69.92
C GLN A 784 -30.06 -15.83 70.37
N ARG A 785 -30.07 -14.90 69.40
CA ARG A 785 -30.46 -13.47 69.45
C ARG A 785 -30.09 -12.64 70.70
N LEU A 786 -29.27 -11.61 70.49
CA LEU A 786 -29.71 -10.20 70.38
C LEU A 786 -28.51 -9.28 70.07
N GLY A 787 -28.77 -8.07 69.55
CA GLY A 787 -27.84 -6.93 69.63
C GLY A 787 -28.13 -6.10 70.90
N PRO A 788 -27.86 -4.78 70.93
CA PRO A 788 -27.25 -3.92 69.91
C PRO A 788 -26.14 -2.98 70.45
N HIS A 789 -25.67 -2.04 69.63
CA HIS A 789 -25.04 -0.76 70.05
C HIS A 789 -23.66 -0.89 70.77
N MET A 790 -22.85 0.16 70.97
CA MET A 790 -22.87 1.58 70.56
C MET A 790 -21.38 1.98 70.28
N THR A 791 -21.03 2.75 69.23
CA THR A 791 -20.91 4.24 69.25
C THR A 791 -19.80 4.74 70.20
N LEU A 792 -18.98 5.75 69.87
CA LEU A 792 -18.65 6.54 68.66
C LEU A 792 -17.47 7.45 69.10
N VAL A 793 -17.11 8.46 68.29
CA VAL A 793 -16.30 9.63 68.68
C VAL A 793 -14.79 9.35 68.84
N ARG A 794 -13.86 10.22 68.44
CA ARG A 794 -13.72 11.21 67.34
C ARG A 794 -12.37 11.93 67.58
N ASN A 795 -11.92 12.70 66.59
CA ASN A 795 -10.94 13.78 66.72
C ASN A 795 -9.48 13.35 67.04
N ALA A 796 -8.46 14.17 66.78
CA ALA A 796 -8.20 15.20 65.74
C ALA A 796 -6.76 15.72 65.99
N THR A 797 -6.24 16.56 65.07
CA THR A 797 -4.94 17.29 65.15
C THR A 797 -3.70 16.37 65.21
N ALA A 798 -2.65 16.54 64.39
CA ALA A 798 -1.79 17.72 64.16
C ALA A 798 -0.97 18.07 65.44
N GLU A 799 0.34 18.30 65.39
CA GLU A 799 1.26 18.53 64.26
C GLU A 799 2.75 18.22 64.65
N GLU A 800 3.73 18.71 63.89
CA GLU A 800 5.17 18.82 64.21
C GLU A 800 6.06 17.54 64.20
N SER A 801 7.37 17.72 64.48
CA SER A 801 8.42 17.07 63.65
C SER A 801 9.82 16.80 64.28
N ARG A 802 10.57 15.90 63.62
CA ARG A 802 12.04 15.71 63.54
C ARG A 802 12.87 15.17 64.75
N THR A 803 13.61 14.08 64.46
CA THR A 803 14.97 13.67 64.94
C THR A 803 15.20 13.30 66.44
N GLY A 804 16.01 12.28 66.81
CA GLY A 804 16.68 11.22 66.02
C GLY A 804 17.79 10.40 66.75
N THR A 805 18.38 9.42 66.05
CA THR A 805 19.75 8.80 66.21
C THR A 805 20.07 7.64 67.20
N HIS A 806 21.05 6.80 66.79
CA HIS A 806 21.63 5.56 67.39
C HIS A 806 22.99 5.80 68.13
N PRO A 807 23.61 4.77 68.77
CA PRO A 807 24.97 4.35 68.34
C PRO A 807 25.43 2.87 68.65
N ALA A 808 26.72 2.58 68.35
CA ALA A 808 27.58 1.40 68.69
C ALA A 808 27.48 0.14 67.77
N CYS A 809 28.45 -0.77 67.58
CA CYS A 809 29.93 -0.92 67.83
C CYS A 809 30.45 -2.22 67.09
N HIS A 810 31.70 -2.73 67.04
CA HIS A 810 33.06 -2.41 67.57
C HIS A 810 34.17 -3.25 66.83
N LEU A 811 35.42 -2.73 66.74
CA LEU A 811 36.75 -3.44 66.75
C LEU A 811 37.15 -4.45 65.61
N ALA A 812 38.42 -4.62 65.18
CA ALA A 812 39.74 -4.09 65.63
C ALA A 812 40.84 -4.04 64.54
N SER A 813 41.90 -3.22 64.75
CA SER A 813 43.30 -3.34 64.24
C SER A 813 43.57 -3.16 62.72
N MET A 814 44.59 -2.45 62.20
CA MET A 814 45.74 -1.71 62.79
C MET A 814 46.34 -0.67 61.79
N GLY A 815 46.88 0.47 62.27
CA GLY A 815 48.15 1.03 61.74
C GLY A 815 48.19 2.12 60.63
N ALA A 816 48.16 3.40 61.04
CA ALA A 816 48.99 4.54 60.55
C ALA A 816 48.74 5.28 59.19
N SER A 817 48.47 6.60 59.32
CA SER A 817 48.90 7.76 58.48
C SER A 817 48.59 7.82 56.97
N ALA A 818 48.28 8.97 56.32
CA ALA A 818 47.95 10.38 56.67
C ALA A 818 47.65 11.13 55.32
N ARG A 819 47.16 12.37 55.16
CA ARG A 819 46.62 13.48 56.00
C ARG A 819 45.99 14.57 55.05
N ILE A 820 45.11 15.45 55.56
CA ILE A 820 44.88 16.87 55.12
C ILE A 820 44.27 17.08 53.70
N GLU A 821 43.31 17.98 53.41
CA GLU A 821 42.36 18.82 54.19
C GLU A 821 41.21 19.35 53.29
N CYS A 822 40.31 20.14 53.89
CA CYS A 822 39.49 21.28 53.40
C CYS A 822 39.89 21.98 52.05
N SER A 823 39.09 22.81 51.36
CA SER A 823 37.68 23.27 51.44
C SER A 823 37.38 24.26 50.28
N ASP A 824 36.11 24.56 50.02
CA ASP A 824 35.53 25.84 49.53
C ASP A 824 36.12 26.67 48.34
N SER A 825 35.16 27.30 47.64
CA SER A 825 35.20 28.67 47.05
C SER A 825 35.71 28.95 45.61
N THR A 826 34.80 29.57 44.85
CA THR A 826 34.96 30.67 43.85
C THR A 826 35.72 30.52 42.51
N THR A 827 35.03 31.04 41.49
CA THR A 827 35.46 31.60 40.17
C THR A 827 36.61 32.63 40.26
N PRO A 828 37.31 33.05 39.15
CA PRO A 828 36.93 32.97 37.73
C PRO A 828 38.06 32.52 36.75
N GLY A 829 37.86 32.67 35.43
CA GLY A 829 38.94 32.67 34.40
C GLY A 829 39.62 34.05 34.25
N PRO A 830 40.29 34.40 33.11
CA PRO A 830 40.39 33.72 31.80
C PRO A 830 41.80 33.77 31.11
N HIS A 831 41.85 33.49 29.79
CA HIS A 831 42.83 33.91 28.75
C HIS A 831 44.21 33.21 28.49
N HIS A 832 44.28 32.58 27.29
CA HIS A 832 45.25 32.78 26.17
C HIS A 832 46.70 32.21 26.10
N GLN A 833 47.10 31.94 24.83
CA GLN A 833 48.47 31.92 24.22
C GLN A 833 49.41 30.73 24.54
N SER A 834 50.34 30.26 23.68
CA SER A 834 50.55 30.39 22.20
C SER A 834 51.67 29.45 21.68
N SER A 835 51.97 29.47 20.36
CA SER A 835 53.09 28.81 19.62
C SER A 835 52.86 27.35 19.20
N ALA A 836 52.99 26.86 17.94
CA ALA A 836 53.69 27.23 16.67
C ALA A 836 55.08 26.55 16.44
N ILE A 837 55.55 26.55 15.16
CA ILE A 837 56.82 25.97 14.57
C ILE A 837 56.67 24.51 14.05
N MET A 838 57.07 24.08 12.83
CA MET A 838 57.61 24.72 11.59
C MET A 838 57.50 23.80 10.32
N ALA A 839 57.34 24.40 9.11
CA ALA A 839 57.96 24.14 7.77
C ALA A 839 58.30 22.70 7.23
N ALA A 840 58.51 22.42 5.91
CA ALA A 840 58.30 23.02 4.55
C ALA A 840 58.81 21.96 3.49
N LEU A 841 58.73 22.01 2.13
CA LEU A 841 58.27 22.89 1.02
C LEU A 841 57.44 22.03 0.00
N ALA A 842 56.69 22.49 -1.03
CA ALA A 842 56.44 23.79 -1.70
C ALA A 842 57.28 24.17 -2.97
N THR A 843 56.95 23.65 -4.18
CA THR A 843 57.36 24.25 -5.49
C THR A 843 56.26 24.22 -6.57
N LYS A 844 56.33 25.14 -7.56
CA LYS A 844 55.35 25.39 -8.64
C LYS A 844 55.91 25.06 -10.03
N ARG A 845 55.04 24.82 -11.03
CA ARG A 845 55.23 25.28 -12.43
C ARG A 845 53.92 25.39 -13.23
N LYS A 846 53.98 25.80 -14.50
CA LYS A 846 52.89 26.43 -15.26
C LYS A 846 53.10 26.27 -16.79
N ARG A 847 52.00 26.25 -17.56
CA ARG A 847 51.83 26.57 -19.01
C ARG A 847 51.87 25.45 -20.09
N ASP A 848 50.73 25.39 -20.81
CA ASP A 848 50.52 25.50 -22.28
C ASP A 848 50.74 24.32 -23.27
N SER A 849 49.60 23.81 -23.79
CA SER A 849 49.21 23.65 -25.23
C SER A 849 49.56 22.41 -26.10
N GLN A 850 48.56 22.02 -26.93
CA GLN A 850 48.56 21.12 -28.13
C GLN A 850 48.73 19.60 -27.87
N ASP A 851 47.97 18.67 -28.48
CA ASP A 851 47.00 18.67 -29.62
C ASP A 851 45.76 17.74 -29.41
N MET A 852 44.83 17.70 -30.38
CA MET A 852 43.59 16.88 -30.46
C MET A 852 43.69 15.82 -31.59
N PRO A 853 43.07 14.61 -31.48
CA PRO A 853 41.62 14.41 -31.74
C PRO A 853 40.95 13.33 -30.83
N GLY A 854 39.62 13.15 -30.81
CA GLY A 854 38.50 13.83 -31.49
C GLY A 854 37.15 13.31 -30.99
N MET A 855 36.07 14.10 -31.09
CA MET A 855 34.76 13.81 -30.46
C MET A 855 33.79 12.99 -31.35
N ARG A 856 32.88 12.24 -30.70
CA ARG A 856 31.49 12.10 -31.17
C ARG A 856 30.60 13.10 -30.42
N PRO A 857 29.57 13.70 -31.05
CA PRO A 857 28.64 14.60 -30.37
C PRO A 857 27.56 13.83 -29.57
N PRO A 858 27.04 14.41 -28.47
CA PRO A 858 25.81 13.92 -27.82
C PRO A 858 24.55 14.31 -28.65
N PRO A 859 23.40 13.64 -28.45
CA PRO A 859 22.13 14.00 -29.09
C PRO A 859 21.59 15.35 -28.61
N ALA A 860 20.73 15.98 -29.41
CA ALA A 860 20.20 17.31 -29.16
C ALA A 860 18.87 17.29 -28.39
N ILE A 861 18.68 18.31 -27.54
CA ILE A 861 17.45 18.54 -26.78
C ILE A 861 16.38 19.12 -27.71
N SER A 862 15.15 18.63 -27.61
CA SER A 862 13.95 19.28 -28.16
C SER A 862 13.14 19.92 -27.03
N MET A 863 12.59 21.11 -27.28
CA MET A 863 11.55 21.68 -26.44
C MET A 863 10.17 21.26 -26.98
N MET A 864 9.28 20.88 -26.08
CA MET A 864 7.83 20.96 -26.24
C MET A 864 7.35 21.90 -25.11
N GLY A 865 6.24 22.64 -25.22
CA GLY A 865 5.09 22.42 -26.09
C GLY A 865 3.90 22.06 -25.21
N GLY A 866 3.27 23.08 -24.63
CA GLY A 866 2.18 22.88 -23.66
C GLY A 866 0.95 22.24 -24.31
N ASN A 867 0.23 21.43 -23.52
CA ASN A 867 -0.84 20.49 -23.89
C ASN A 867 -0.37 19.12 -24.42
N ASP A 868 0.40 18.37 -23.60
CA ASP A 868 0.39 16.90 -23.62
C ASP A 868 0.80 16.36 -22.24
N PHE A 869 -0.19 16.02 -21.39
CA PHE A 869 0.02 15.48 -20.03
C PHE A 869 -0.98 14.39 -19.63
N GLU A 870 -1.87 13.95 -20.52
CA GLU A 870 -2.95 12.98 -20.25
C GLU A 870 -3.00 11.81 -21.26
N GLN A 871 -1.93 11.55 -22.02
CA GLN A 871 -1.92 10.58 -23.14
C GLN A 871 -0.85 9.48 -23.07
N GLN A 872 -0.20 9.28 -21.91
CA GLN A 872 0.86 8.27 -21.74
C GLN A 872 0.51 7.09 -20.82
N TYR A 873 -0.69 7.11 -20.22
CA TYR A 873 -1.40 5.86 -19.95
C TYR A 873 -2.01 5.35 -21.27
N PHE A 874 -2.13 4.02 -21.41
CA PHE A 874 -2.73 3.33 -22.57
C PHE A 874 -1.92 3.35 -23.89
N HIS A 875 -0.79 2.65 -23.88
CA HIS A 875 -0.59 1.54 -24.81
C HIS A 875 0.25 0.44 -24.14
N MET A 876 0.38 -0.71 -24.80
CA MET A 876 0.92 -2.00 -24.31
C MET A 876 -0.01 -2.70 -23.30
N GLU A 877 -0.39 -3.99 -23.42
CA GLU A 877 -0.04 -5.10 -24.36
C GLU A 877 1.46 -5.37 -24.57
N ASP A 878 1.88 -6.57 -24.16
CA ASP A 878 3.27 -7.03 -24.00
C ASP A 878 4.16 -6.83 -25.25
N ASP A 879 5.00 -5.78 -25.22
CA ASP A 879 5.99 -5.45 -26.26
C ASP A 879 7.40 -5.35 -25.62
N GLY A 880 7.89 -6.49 -25.12
CA GLY A 880 9.17 -6.59 -24.41
C GLY A 880 10.40 -6.41 -25.31
N ALA A 881 11.00 -5.21 -25.33
CA ALA A 881 12.19 -4.91 -26.12
C ALA A 881 13.27 -4.10 -25.36
N ASN A 882 14.19 -4.83 -24.71
CA ASN A 882 15.56 -4.44 -24.29
C ASN A 882 15.86 -2.97 -23.90
N GLU A 883 16.12 -2.76 -22.60
CA GLU A 883 17.49 -2.44 -22.17
C GLU A 883 17.83 -3.07 -20.80
N SER A 884 17.48 -4.35 -20.62
CA SER A 884 17.91 -5.18 -19.48
C SER A 884 19.02 -6.15 -19.90
N MET A 885 19.95 -6.45 -18.99
CA MET A 885 20.94 -7.52 -19.22
C MET A 885 20.22 -8.87 -19.30
N ASN A 886 20.44 -9.62 -20.39
CA ASN A 886 19.78 -10.91 -20.57
C ASN A 886 20.34 -11.95 -19.59
N LEU A 887 19.66 -12.10 -18.44
CA LEU A 887 20.05 -13.01 -17.38
C LEU A 887 20.10 -14.48 -17.85
N ALA A 888 19.33 -14.86 -18.88
CA ALA A 888 19.41 -16.19 -19.48
C ALA A 888 20.75 -16.44 -20.18
N ASP A 889 21.32 -15.44 -20.87
CA ASP A 889 22.65 -15.56 -21.50
C ASP A 889 23.76 -15.59 -20.43
N VAL A 890 23.60 -14.81 -19.35
CA VAL A 890 24.57 -14.78 -18.23
C VAL A 890 24.61 -16.12 -17.49
N LEU A 891 23.45 -16.72 -17.21
CA LEU A 891 23.36 -18.03 -16.58
C LEU A 891 23.86 -19.16 -17.51
N ALA A 892 23.71 -19.02 -18.83
CA ALA A 892 24.27 -19.96 -19.80
C ALA A 892 25.80 -19.91 -19.84
N GLN A 893 26.41 -18.72 -19.83
CA GLN A 893 27.86 -18.54 -19.98
C GLN A 893 28.68 -19.13 -18.82
N HIS A 894 28.15 -19.14 -17.59
CA HIS A 894 28.84 -19.74 -16.44
C HIS A 894 28.78 -21.28 -16.39
N SER A 895 28.08 -21.95 -17.31
CA SER A 895 27.96 -23.41 -17.35
C SER A 895 29.07 -24.11 -18.16
N THR A 896 30.02 -23.37 -18.74
CA THR A 896 31.00 -23.93 -19.72
C THR A 896 32.49 -23.70 -19.40
N GLU A 897 32.86 -23.34 -18.17
CA GLU A 897 34.28 -23.30 -17.74
C GLU A 897 34.56 -24.11 -16.47
N ASN A 898 34.75 -25.43 -16.63
CA ASN A 898 35.66 -26.21 -15.79
C ASN A 898 35.97 -27.57 -16.45
N GLY A 899 37.19 -27.75 -16.95
CA GLY A 899 37.58 -28.97 -17.64
C GLY A 899 39.10 -29.10 -17.87
N ASN A 900 39.73 -29.95 -17.05
CA ASN A 900 41.10 -30.48 -17.19
C ASN A 900 42.28 -29.49 -17.07
N ALA A 901 42.95 -29.52 -15.91
CA ALA A 901 44.40 -29.37 -15.82
C ALA A 901 44.95 -30.11 -14.58
N ILE A 902 45.61 -31.25 -14.79
CA ILE A 902 46.46 -31.97 -13.82
C ILE A 902 47.72 -32.42 -14.57
N GLU A 903 48.83 -32.54 -13.82
CA GLU A 903 50.13 -33.12 -14.16
C GLU A 903 51.23 -32.25 -14.81
N GLU A 904 52.35 -32.21 -14.05
CA GLU A 904 53.78 -32.17 -14.40
C GLU A 904 54.49 -30.89 -14.90
N ASP A 905 55.39 -30.39 -14.04
CA ASP A 905 56.58 -29.63 -14.41
C ASP A 905 57.60 -30.50 -15.17
N GLN A 906 58.19 -29.96 -16.26
CA GLN A 906 59.65 -30.06 -16.41
C GLN A 906 60.27 -29.04 -17.38
N GLU A 907 61.59 -28.94 -17.27
CA GLU A 907 62.42 -27.80 -17.65
C GLU A 907 62.89 -27.79 -19.13
N GLU A 908 63.35 -26.59 -19.52
CA GLU A 908 64.57 -26.34 -20.31
C GLU A 908 64.60 -26.28 -21.86
N HIS A 909 65.23 -25.16 -22.28
CA HIS A 909 66.26 -25.01 -23.30
C HIS A 909 65.99 -24.56 -24.77
N GLU A 910 66.54 -23.37 -25.02
CA GLU A 910 67.25 -22.89 -26.23
C GLU A 910 66.46 -22.38 -27.45
N ALA A 911 67.19 -21.64 -28.31
CA ALA A 911 66.64 -20.67 -29.26
C ALA A 911 67.33 -20.74 -30.66
N PRO A 912 67.77 -19.66 -31.33
CA PRO A 912 67.48 -19.41 -32.75
C PRO A 912 68.75 -19.66 -33.64
N PRO A 913 68.93 -19.17 -34.91
CA PRO A 913 68.16 -18.16 -35.65
C PRO A 913 68.08 -18.27 -37.22
N GLU A 914 67.50 -17.21 -37.81
CA GLU A 914 67.89 -16.53 -39.08
C GLU A 914 67.72 -17.14 -40.49
N SER A 915 66.82 -16.51 -41.27
CA SER A 915 67.15 -15.67 -42.47
C SER A 915 66.60 -16.01 -43.89
N ASN A 916 66.11 -14.95 -44.54
CA ASN A 916 66.19 -14.55 -45.97
C ASN A 916 65.46 -15.27 -47.16
N GLN A 917 64.43 -14.56 -47.65
CA GLN A 917 64.30 -13.93 -49.00
C GLN A 917 63.81 -14.68 -50.28
N HIS A 918 62.92 -13.97 -51.01
CA HIS A 918 62.66 -13.94 -52.47
C HIS A 918 61.97 -15.17 -53.13
N HIS A 919 61.19 -15.07 -54.23
CA HIS A 919 60.78 -14.00 -55.18
C HIS A 919 59.30 -14.25 -55.67
N GLN A 920 58.49 -13.26 -56.11
CA GLN A 920 58.15 -12.86 -57.52
C GLN A 920 57.84 -14.03 -58.52
N HIS A 921 56.90 -13.96 -59.49
CA HIS A 921 56.11 -12.85 -60.11
C HIS A 921 54.94 -13.37 -61.02
N GLN A 922 53.82 -12.61 -61.20
CA GLN A 922 52.98 -12.47 -62.44
C GLN A 922 52.25 -13.73 -63.03
N HIS A 923 51.31 -13.76 -64.00
CA HIS A 923 50.51 -12.87 -64.91
C HIS A 923 49.29 -13.74 -65.45
N GLU A 924 48.20 -13.32 -66.14
CA GLU A 924 47.28 -12.15 -66.17
C GLU A 924 46.08 -12.42 -67.16
N HIS A 925 44.98 -11.61 -67.17
CA HIS A 925 43.86 -11.54 -68.18
C HIS A 925 42.86 -12.75 -68.33
N GLU A 926 41.60 -12.68 -68.83
CA GLU A 926 40.76 -11.60 -69.45
C GLU A 926 39.21 -11.82 -69.45
N HIS A 927 38.40 -10.73 -69.58
CA HIS A 927 37.03 -10.47 -70.17
C HIS A 927 35.85 -11.52 -70.16
N GLU A 928 34.52 -11.22 -70.33
CA GLU A 928 33.61 -10.10 -70.72
C GLU A 928 32.21 -10.30 -70.02
N GLN A 929 31.42 -9.30 -69.54
CA GLN A 929 30.33 -8.48 -70.16
C GLN A 929 29.11 -9.24 -70.82
N SER A 930 27.83 -8.78 -70.82
CA SER A 930 27.11 -7.62 -70.19
C SER A 930 25.55 -7.66 -70.35
N GLN A 931 24.80 -6.77 -69.64
CA GLN A 931 23.44 -6.18 -69.94
C GLN A 931 22.16 -7.09 -69.93
N GLN A 932 20.90 -6.60 -69.89
CA GLN A 932 20.19 -5.51 -69.15
C GLN A 932 18.63 -5.61 -69.40
N HIS A 933 17.82 -4.71 -68.80
CA HIS A 933 16.38 -4.41 -69.05
C HIS A 933 15.30 -5.34 -68.41
N GLY A 934 14.08 -4.78 -68.26
CA GLY A 934 12.82 -5.42 -67.82
C GLY A 934 11.62 -4.52 -68.17
N ASN A 935 10.36 -4.96 -67.97
CA ASN A 935 9.16 -4.09 -68.09
C ASN A 935 7.87 -4.64 -67.42
N GLU A 936 6.76 -3.91 -67.55
CA GLU A 936 5.53 -3.96 -66.73
C GLU A 936 4.38 -4.93 -67.18
N GLN A 937 3.30 -4.92 -66.38
CA GLN A 937 1.84 -5.01 -66.72
C GLN A 937 1.01 -6.33 -66.62
N GLN A 938 0.02 -6.23 -65.71
CA GLN A 938 -1.37 -6.77 -65.65
C GLN A 938 -1.91 -7.78 -66.70
N GLN A 939 -2.67 -8.80 -66.24
CA GLN A 939 -4.16 -8.92 -66.41
C GLN A 939 -4.78 -10.20 -65.76
N LEU A 940 -6.13 -10.35 -65.80
CA LEU A 940 -6.93 -11.33 -65.06
C LEU A 940 -7.45 -12.52 -65.92
N HIS A 941 -7.67 -13.72 -65.35
CA HIS A 941 -9.02 -14.33 -65.17
C HIS A 941 -9.07 -15.80 -64.60
N HIS A 942 -10.02 -16.00 -63.66
CA HIS A 942 -10.91 -17.16 -63.33
C HIS A 942 -10.56 -18.68 -63.47
N GLN A 943 -11.09 -19.43 -62.47
CA GLN A 943 -11.61 -20.82 -62.47
C GLN A 943 -10.57 -21.99 -62.61
N GLU A 944 -10.71 -23.17 -61.96
CA GLU A 944 -11.72 -23.68 -61.01
C GLU A 944 -11.15 -24.83 -60.12
N GLN A 945 -11.81 -25.10 -58.97
CA GLN A 945 -11.78 -26.32 -58.10
C GLN A 945 -10.61 -27.34 -58.17
N ASN A 946 -9.99 -27.65 -57.01
CA ASN A 946 -10.32 -28.89 -56.27
C ASN A 946 -9.88 -28.86 -54.77
N GLN A 947 -10.19 -29.92 -54.03
CA GLN A 947 -10.10 -30.05 -52.57
C GLN A 947 -8.76 -30.62 -52.06
N SER A 948 -8.24 -30.06 -50.97
CA SER A 948 -7.62 -30.81 -49.86
C SER A 948 -7.53 -29.91 -48.62
N ALA A 949 -8.20 -30.27 -47.53
CA ALA A 949 -7.98 -29.64 -46.23
C ALA A 949 -7.02 -30.49 -45.42
N ASP A 950 -6.04 -29.86 -44.80
CA ASP A 950 -5.14 -30.46 -43.80
C ASP A 950 -5.14 -29.57 -42.55
N VAL A 951 -5.15 -30.18 -41.37
CA VAL A 951 -5.36 -29.50 -40.08
C VAL A 951 -4.47 -30.14 -39.02
N GLY A 952 -3.22 -29.69 -38.96
CA GLY A 952 -2.34 -29.91 -37.81
C GLY A 952 -2.33 -28.69 -36.90
N GLN A 953 -3.07 -28.74 -35.79
CA GLN A 953 -2.94 -27.74 -34.70
C GLN A 953 -1.86 -28.24 -33.73
N SER A 954 -0.89 -27.39 -33.38
CA SER A 954 0.27 -27.83 -32.63
C SER A 954 0.00 -27.92 -31.12
N ALA A 955 0.66 -28.88 -30.46
CA ALA A 955 0.80 -28.88 -29.01
C ALA A 955 1.51 -27.59 -28.50
N SER A 956 2.36 -26.97 -29.33
CA SER A 956 2.97 -25.67 -29.04
C SER A 956 1.93 -24.55 -28.94
N ASP A 957 0.98 -24.50 -29.89
CA ASP A 957 -0.13 -23.54 -29.88
C ASP A 957 -1.02 -23.74 -28.64
N THR A 958 -1.17 -24.99 -28.17
CA THR A 958 -1.92 -25.31 -26.95
C THR A 958 -1.16 -24.86 -25.69
N ALA A 959 0.17 -24.97 -25.67
CA ALA A 959 0.99 -24.45 -24.57
C ALA A 959 0.97 -22.91 -24.54
N ALA A 960 1.10 -22.25 -25.70
CA ALA A 960 0.96 -20.80 -25.82
C ALA A 960 -0.44 -20.32 -25.42
N ALA A 961 -1.50 -21.02 -25.87
CA ALA A 961 -2.88 -20.73 -25.49
C ALA A 961 -3.14 -20.98 -23.99
N ALA A 962 -2.52 -21.97 -23.36
CA ALA A 962 -2.62 -22.17 -21.92
C ALA A 962 -1.95 -21.02 -21.14
N MET A 963 -0.76 -20.60 -21.56
CA MET A 963 -0.05 -19.44 -20.98
C MET A 963 -0.85 -18.15 -21.15
N ALA A 964 -1.57 -17.98 -22.26
CA ALA A 964 -2.48 -16.85 -22.49
C ALA A 964 -3.80 -16.96 -21.69
N GLN A 965 -4.41 -18.15 -21.58
CA GLN A 965 -5.70 -18.34 -20.90
C GLN A 965 -5.60 -18.16 -19.38
N TYR A 966 -4.44 -18.39 -18.77
CA TYR A 966 -4.23 -18.10 -17.35
C TYR A 966 -4.19 -16.60 -17.01
N HIS A 967 -4.25 -15.70 -18.00
CA HIS A 967 -4.50 -14.28 -17.74
C HIS A 967 -5.98 -13.97 -17.39
N THR A 968 -6.89 -14.96 -17.49
CA THR A 968 -8.34 -14.75 -17.25
C THR A 968 -8.77 -15.01 -15.80
N MET A 969 -8.15 -14.31 -14.85
CA MET A 969 -8.90 -13.89 -13.64
C MET A 969 -9.29 -12.43 -13.84
N THR A 970 -10.59 -12.14 -13.80
CA THR A 970 -11.10 -10.78 -14.06
C THR A 970 -10.71 -9.83 -12.93
N ILE A 971 -9.57 -9.15 -13.10
CA ILE A 971 -9.17 -8.00 -12.28
C ILE A 971 -10.26 -6.93 -12.43
N PRO A 972 -10.85 -6.41 -11.34
CA PRO A 972 -11.70 -5.23 -11.41
C PRO A 972 -10.86 -4.07 -11.97
N GLN A 973 -11.29 -3.51 -13.10
CA GLN A 973 -10.55 -2.47 -13.81
C GLN A 973 -10.27 -1.27 -12.89
N THR A 974 -9.06 -0.70 -12.97
CA THR A 974 -8.77 0.58 -12.30
C THR A 974 -9.65 1.67 -12.92
N THR A 975 -10.02 2.67 -12.14
CA THR A 975 -11.11 3.59 -12.51
C THR A 975 -10.81 4.41 -13.77
N GLU A 976 -9.54 4.67 -14.07
CA GLU A 976 -9.07 5.27 -15.32
C GLU A 976 -9.41 4.44 -16.56
N GLN A 977 -9.37 3.10 -16.48
CA GLN A 977 -9.74 2.22 -17.59
C GLN A 977 -11.24 2.27 -17.92
N SER A 978 -12.09 2.46 -16.91
CA SER A 978 -13.53 2.69 -17.11
C SER A 978 -13.79 4.01 -17.85
N PHE A 979 -12.95 5.03 -17.61
CA PHE A 979 -13.12 6.37 -18.16
C PHE A 979 -12.93 6.42 -19.68
N LEU A 980 -11.90 5.73 -20.22
CA LEU A 980 -11.71 5.68 -21.68
C LEU A 980 -12.89 5.03 -22.42
N GLN A 981 -13.45 3.95 -21.89
CA GLN A 981 -14.56 3.25 -22.56
C GLN A 981 -15.86 4.06 -22.58
N GLN A 982 -16.17 4.84 -21.53
CA GLN A 982 -17.35 5.72 -21.56
C GLN A 982 -17.10 7.02 -22.35
N THR A 983 -15.91 7.61 -22.28
CA THR A 983 -15.58 8.82 -23.05
C THR A 983 -15.64 8.55 -24.56
N GLN A 984 -15.15 7.40 -25.03
CA GLN A 984 -15.31 6.99 -26.44
C GLN A 984 -16.78 6.85 -26.86
N GLN A 985 -17.65 6.30 -25.99
CA GLN A 985 -19.07 6.12 -26.31
C GLN A 985 -19.86 7.45 -26.32
N GLN A 986 -19.55 8.40 -25.43
CA GLN A 986 -20.21 9.71 -25.45
C GLN A 986 -19.74 10.59 -26.62
N ALA A 987 -18.44 10.55 -26.97
CA ALA A 987 -17.91 11.26 -28.13
C ALA A 987 -18.60 10.83 -29.46
N GLN A 988 -18.88 9.53 -29.61
CA GLN A 988 -19.58 9.00 -30.80
C GLN A 988 -21.08 9.36 -30.87
N GLN A 989 -21.72 9.75 -29.75
CA GLN A 989 -23.13 10.16 -29.78
C GLN A 989 -23.31 11.64 -30.14
N GLN A 990 -22.41 12.54 -29.75
CA GLN A 990 -22.56 13.97 -30.04
C GLN A 990 -22.20 14.37 -31.50
N GLN A 991 -21.51 13.51 -32.27
CA GLN A 991 -21.18 13.79 -33.67
C GLN A 991 -22.27 13.38 -34.69
N ASN A 992 -23.37 12.76 -34.26
CA ASN A 992 -24.39 12.20 -35.16
C ASN A 992 -25.67 13.06 -35.34
N GLU A 993 -25.82 14.20 -34.65
CA GLU A 993 -27.03 15.05 -34.75
C GLU A 993 -26.76 16.53 -35.08
N ALA A 994 -25.99 16.81 -36.16
CA ALA A 994 -25.87 18.16 -36.72
C ALA A 994 -25.49 18.18 -38.22
N GLY A 995 -26.43 17.85 -39.12
CA GLY A 995 -26.12 17.83 -40.56
C GLY A 995 -27.31 17.76 -41.53
N ASP A 996 -28.02 18.87 -41.74
CA ASP A 996 -28.73 19.15 -43.00
C ASP A 996 -28.81 20.68 -43.25
N GLY A 997 -28.92 21.11 -44.52
CA GLY A 997 -28.67 22.49 -44.98
C GLY A 997 -29.91 23.42 -45.08
N PRO A 998 -29.90 24.48 -45.93
CA PRO A 998 -28.86 24.88 -46.90
C PRO A 998 -28.57 26.42 -47.00
N GLU A 999 -27.95 26.82 -48.11
CA GLU A 999 -27.37 28.13 -48.48
C GLU A 999 -28.31 29.38 -48.46
N SER A 1000 -27.74 30.59 -48.32
CA SER A 1000 -27.85 31.66 -49.35
C SER A 1000 -27.03 32.93 -49.06
N SER A 1001 -26.74 33.66 -50.14
CA SER A 1001 -25.91 34.88 -50.31
C SER A 1001 -26.29 36.14 -49.49
N ALA A 1002 -25.30 36.98 -49.12
CA ALA A 1002 -25.09 38.35 -49.66
C ALA A 1002 -24.00 39.18 -48.93
N ASP A 1003 -23.39 40.12 -49.66
CA ASP A 1003 -22.45 41.19 -49.22
C ASP A 1003 -22.57 42.38 -50.23
N PRO A 1004 -22.16 43.64 -49.97
CA PRO A 1004 -21.83 44.38 -48.74
C PRO A 1004 -22.76 45.61 -48.47
N GLN A 1005 -22.56 46.37 -47.38
CA GLN A 1005 -22.21 47.82 -47.39
C GLN A 1005 -22.40 48.62 -46.07
N SER A 1006 -21.65 49.74 -45.98
CA SER A 1006 -21.76 50.89 -45.04
C SER A 1006 -21.27 50.65 -43.59
N ALA A 1007 -20.18 51.28 -43.09
CA ALA A 1007 -19.84 52.71 -42.88
C ALA A 1007 -20.28 53.20 -41.46
N HIS A 1008 -19.55 54.08 -40.74
CA HIS A 1008 -18.72 55.21 -41.19
C HIS A 1008 -17.79 55.78 -40.07
N ARG A 1009 -16.54 56.19 -40.42
CA ARG A 1009 -15.71 57.27 -39.79
C ARG A 1009 -15.27 57.12 -38.30
N ARG A 1010 -14.11 57.61 -37.85
CA ARG A 1010 -13.28 58.79 -38.26
C ARG A 1010 -11.75 58.51 -38.26
N THR A 1011 -11.01 59.37 -38.99
CA THR A 1011 -9.53 59.55 -39.00
C THR A 1011 -9.09 60.52 -37.88
N SER A 1012 -7.85 60.99 -37.63
CA SER A 1012 -6.50 61.02 -38.27
C SER A 1012 -5.49 61.51 -37.18
N SER A 1013 -4.18 61.22 -37.07
CA SER A 1013 -3.00 61.01 -37.96
C SER A 1013 -2.22 62.29 -38.36
N PHE A 1014 -0.88 62.17 -38.57
CA PHE A 1014 0.23 63.19 -38.72
C PHE A 1014 1.03 63.47 -37.42
N THR A 1015 2.38 63.54 -37.28
CA THR A 1015 3.67 63.36 -38.05
C THR A 1015 4.58 64.61 -38.08
N ASP A 1016 5.91 64.38 -37.93
CA ASP A 1016 7.11 65.09 -38.48
C ASP A 1016 8.31 64.95 -37.48
N PHE A 1017 9.51 64.46 -37.84
CA PHE A 1017 10.69 65.12 -38.47
C PHE A 1017 11.29 66.30 -37.66
N ASP A 1018 12.61 66.48 -37.42
CA ASP A 1018 13.86 65.68 -37.58
C ASP A 1018 15.06 66.46 -36.93
N VAL A 1019 16.30 65.94 -36.99
CA VAL A 1019 17.62 66.63 -37.02
C VAL A 1019 18.52 66.74 -35.74
N ASN A 1020 19.77 66.26 -35.92
CA ASN A 1020 21.08 66.61 -35.29
C ASN A 1020 21.68 65.91 -34.03
N ASN A 1021 22.89 65.37 -34.28
CA ASN A 1021 24.04 65.14 -33.38
C ASN A 1021 25.04 66.34 -33.61
N PRO A 1022 26.34 66.39 -33.18
CA PRO A 1022 27.15 65.47 -32.36
C PRO A 1022 28.03 66.13 -31.26
N LEU A 1023 28.73 65.33 -30.44
CA LEU A 1023 30.22 65.32 -30.33
C LEU A 1023 30.75 64.27 -29.32
N LYS A 1024 32.06 64.28 -29.06
CA LYS A 1024 32.89 63.14 -28.63
C LYS A 1024 33.94 63.55 -27.57
N GLU A 1025 34.58 62.55 -26.95
CA GLU A 1025 35.82 62.63 -26.13
C GLU A 1025 35.71 63.31 -24.74
N GLY A 1026 36.42 62.86 -23.69
CA GLY A 1026 37.33 61.70 -23.62
C GLY A 1026 37.80 61.33 -22.20
N GLN A 1027 38.44 60.16 -22.10
CA GLN A 1027 39.26 59.67 -20.97
C GLN A 1027 40.62 60.42 -20.92
N PRO A 1028 41.46 60.38 -19.83
CA PRO A 1028 41.77 59.18 -19.03
C PRO A 1028 42.18 59.32 -17.52
N GLY A 1029 42.22 58.16 -16.83
CA GLY A 1029 43.20 57.69 -15.81
C GLY A 1029 43.60 58.60 -14.62
N ARG A 1030 43.67 58.11 -13.37
CA ARG A 1030 44.36 56.87 -12.92
C ARG A 1030 43.93 56.46 -11.49
N HIS A 1031 44.36 55.25 -11.07
CA HIS A 1031 44.80 54.81 -9.72
C HIS A 1031 44.65 55.80 -8.53
N ASN A 1032 44.28 55.37 -7.31
CA ASN A 1032 44.57 54.07 -6.66
C ASN A 1032 43.55 53.80 -5.52
N SER A 1033 43.04 52.56 -5.34
CA SER A 1033 43.42 51.57 -4.31
C SER A 1033 42.72 51.67 -2.93
N GLU A 1034 42.57 50.51 -2.28
CA GLU A 1034 42.20 50.26 -0.86
C GLU A 1034 40.72 50.39 -0.45
N GLY A 1035 40.36 49.61 0.59
CA GLY A 1035 39.20 49.85 1.45
C GLY A 1035 37.89 49.13 1.09
N SER A 1036 37.73 47.86 1.53
CA SER A 1036 36.39 47.31 1.78
C SER A 1036 35.83 47.90 3.07
N PRO A 1037 34.71 48.64 3.06
CA PRO A 1037 34.06 49.08 4.29
C PRO A 1037 33.21 47.94 4.86
N SER A 1038 33.43 47.61 6.13
CA SER A 1038 32.54 46.73 6.89
C SER A 1038 31.10 47.28 6.88
N ALA A 1039 30.11 46.40 6.70
CA ALA A 1039 28.70 46.77 6.77
C ALA A 1039 28.28 47.05 8.23
N SER A 1040 28.61 48.24 8.72
CA SER A 1040 28.13 48.75 10.01
C SER A 1040 26.61 48.98 9.96
N LEU A 1041 25.84 48.07 10.59
CA LEU A 1041 24.42 48.25 10.86
C LEU A 1041 24.22 49.56 11.62
N ASN A 1042 23.35 50.43 11.11
CA ASN A 1042 23.04 51.74 11.69
C ASN A 1042 21.55 51.77 12.12
N PRO A 1043 21.22 51.33 13.35
CA PRO A 1043 19.86 50.95 13.73
C PRO A 1043 19.00 52.15 14.16
N ASN A 1044 18.82 53.16 13.29
CA ASN A 1044 17.98 54.32 13.63
C ASN A 1044 17.41 55.10 12.43
N MET A 1045 16.78 54.40 11.49
CA MET A 1045 15.91 55.00 10.46
C MET A 1045 14.52 54.35 10.55
N ALA A 1046 13.53 55.11 11.02
CA ALA A 1046 12.13 54.66 11.01
C ALA A 1046 11.62 54.54 9.56
N LYS A 1047 10.80 53.52 9.26
CA LYS A 1047 10.09 53.44 7.97
C LYS A 1047 9.16 54.67 7.85
N PRO A 1048 9.20 55.45 6.75
CA PRO A 1048 8.31 56.59 6.58
C PRO A 1048 6.85 56.12 6.52
N SER A 1049 5.95 56.86 7.15
CA SER A 1049 4.54 56.47 7.25
C SER A 1049 3.87 56.40 5.88
N VAL A 1050 2.97 55.44 5.70
CA VAL A 1050 2.21 55.25 4.46
C VAL A 1050 1.42 56.53 4.16
N GLY A 1051 1.52 57.02 2.92
CA GLY A 1051 0.92 58.29 2.50
C GLY A 1051 1.75 59.56 2.78
N SER A 1052 2.92 59.47 3.40
CA SER A 1052 3.83 60.61 3.54
C SER A 1052 4.52 60.98 2.21
N GLU A 1053 4.88 62.25 2.02
CA GLU A 1053 5.58 62.70 0.80
C GLU A 1053 6.96 62.03 0.62
N GLU A 1054 7.59 61.66 1.75
CA GLU A 1054 8.83 60.90 1.80
C GLU A 1054 8.62 59.43 1.36
N TRP A 1055 7.53 58.78 1.80
CA TRP A 1055 7.11 57.47 1.30
C TRP A 1055 6.86 57.49 -0.22
N HIS A 1056 6.17 58.52 -0.73
CA HIS A 1056 5.98 58.71 -2.17
C HIS A 1056 7.29 58.99 -2.92
N LYS A 1057 8.28 59.64 -2.30
CA LYS A 1057 9.62 59.83 -2.90
C LYS A 1057 10.37 58.49 -2.97
N VAL A 1058 10.44 57.74 -1.88
CA VAL A 1058 11.06 56.40 -1.84
C VAL A 1058 10.40 55.45 -2.84
N ARG A 1059 9.06 55.43 -2.94
CA ARG A 1059 8.34 54.61 -3.94
C ARG A 1059 8.71 55.00 -5.38
N ARG A 1060 8.87 56.29 -5.69
CA ARG A 1060 9.30 56.75 -7.03
C ARG A 1060 10.74 56.39 -7.36
N ASP A 1061 11.66 56.47 -6.39
CA ASP A 1061 13.07 56.15 -6.62
C ASP A 1061 13.31 54.63 -6.66
N ASN A 1062 12.58 53.83 -5.86
CA ASN A 1062 12.51 52.38 -6.02
C ASN A 1062 11.94 51.97 -7.38
N HIS A 1063 10.88 52.64 -7.87
CA HIS A 1063 10.32 52.36 -9.20
C HIS A 1063 11.33 52.64 -10.33
N LYS A 1064 12.22 53.62 -10.19
CA LYS A 1064 13.32 53.86 -11.15
C LYS A 1064 14.36 52.74 -11.11
N GLU A 1065 14.70 52.23 -9.92
CA GLU A 1065 15.64 51.13 -9.75
C GLU A 1065 15.07 49.80 -10.28
N VAL A 1066 13.78 49.53 -10.05
CA VAL A 1066 13.07 48.38 -10.65
C VAL A 1066 13.06 48.49 -12.17
N GLU A 1067 12.73 49.66 -12.74
CA GLU A 1067 12.76 49.88 -14.18
C GLU A 1067 14.19 49.83 -14.77
N ARG A 1068 15.23 50.15 -13.99
CA ARG A 1068 16.63 49.95 -14.38
C ARG A 1068 16.98 48.46 -14.47
N ARG A 1069 16.69 47.69 -13.41
CA ARG A 1069 16.91 46.23 -13.38
C ARG A 1069 16.15 45.52 -14.48
N ARG A 1070 14.87 45.85 -14.67
CA ARG A 1070 14.03 45.34 -15.75
C ARG A 1070 14.66 45.54 -17.13
N ARG A 1071 15.28 46.70 -17.39
CA ARG A 1071 16.01 46.97 -18.64
C ARG A 1071 17.29 46.16 -18.77
N GLU A 1072 17.99 45.87 -17.67
CA GLU A 1072 19.17 45.01 -17.66
C GLU A 1072 18.79 43.55 -17.96
N THR A 1073 17.79 43.00 -17.27
CA THR A 1073 17.24 41.65 -17.53
C THR A 1073 16.72 41.49 -18.97
N ILE A 1074 16.00 42.49 -19.52
CA ILE A 1074 15.57 42.49 -20.93
C ILE A 1074 16.78 42.46 -21.88
N ASN A 1075 17.88 43.17 -21.55
CA ASN A 1075 19.07 43.17 -22.37
C ASN A 1075 19.84 41.84 -22.30
N GLU A 1076 19.84 41.17 -21.15
CA GLU A 1076 20.39 39.83 -20.98
C GLU A 1076 19.58 38.78 -21.75
N GLY A 1077 18.24 38.78 -21.61
CA GLY A 1077 17.36 37.89 -22.38
C GLY A 1077 17.53 38.01 -23.91
N ILE A 1078 17.72 39.23 -24.43
CA ILE A 1078 18.02 39.44 -25.86
C ILE A 1078 19.41 38.88 -26.25
N ASN A 1079 20.39 38.88 -25.34
CA ASN A 1079 21.70 38.28 -25.59
C ASN A 1079 21.67 36.74 -25.52
N GLU A 1080 20.85 36.15 -24.66
CA GLU A 1080 20.65 34.70 -24.59
C GLU A 1080 19.89 34.17 -25.83
N LEU A 1081 18.84 34.89 -26.27
CA LEU A 1081 18.15 34.64 -27.55
C LEU A 1081 19.13 34.59 -28.74
N ALA A 1082 20.16 35.44 -28.74
CA ALA A 1082 21.17 35.47 -29.79
C ALA A 1082 22.12 34.25 -29.81
N LYS A 1083 22.14 33.43 -28.74
CA LYS A 1083 22.92 32.17 -28.69
C LYS A 1083 22.15 31.00 -29.29
N ILE A 1084 20.83 30.94 -29.03
CA ILE A 1084 19.97 29.80 -29.41
C ILE A 1084 19.39 29.94 -30.83
N VAL A 1085 19.22 31.16 -31.34
CA VAL A 1085 18.68 31.39 -32.70
C VAL A 1085 19.80 31.36 -33.75
N PRO A 1086 19.80 30.42 -34.72
CA PRO A 1086 20.89 30.27 -35.68
C PRO A 1086 21.09 31.49 -36.59
N GLY A 1087 22.34 31.95 -36.69
CA GLY A 1087 22.78 32.99 -37.64
C GLY A 1087 22.55 34.44 -37.22
N CYS A 1088 22.40 34.73 -35.92
CA CYS A 1088 22.18 36.09 -35.42
C CYS A 1088 23.40 37.02 -35.55
N GLU A 1089 23.17 38.25 -36.03
CA GLU A 1089 24.13 39.37 -35.92
C GLU A 1089 23.97 40.14 -34.60
N LYS A 1090 24.98 40.96 -34.25
CA LYS A 1090 25.10 41.68 -32.96
C LYS A 1090 24.10 42.82 -32.71
N ASN A 1091 23.05 42.97 -33.53
CA ASN A 1091 22.05 44.02 -33.41
C ASN A 1091 20.75 43.45 -32.80
N LYS A 1092 20.26 44.05 -31.72
CA LYS A 1092 19.04 43.63 -31.01
C LYS A 1092 17.81 43.56 -31.92
N GLY A 1093 17.70 44.48 -32.90
CA GLY A 1093 16.60 44.46 -33.87
C GLY A 1093 16.66 43.25 -34.82
N SER A 1094 17.85 42.85 -35.28
CA SER A 1094 18.00 41.66 -36.13
C SER A 1094 17.88 40.36 -35.34
N ILE A 1095 18.34 40.32 -34.09
CA ILE A 1095 18.16 39.16 -33.19
C ILE A 1095 16.66 38.88 -33.02
N LEU A 1096 15.86 39.90 -32.65
CA LEU A 1096 14.41 39.74 -32.48
C LEU A 1096 13.70 39.37 -33.79
N ALA A 1097 14.04 40.01 -34.91
CA ALA A 1097 13.46 39.67 -36.21
C ALA A 1097 13.81 38.24 -36.66
N ARG A 1098 15.03 37.76 -36.40
CA ARG A 1098 15.46 36.40 -36.73
C ARG A 1098 14.87 35.36 -35.78
N ALA A 1099 14.71 35.70 -34.50
CA ALA A 1099 14.02 34.86 -33.52
C ALA A 1099 12.58 34.61 -33.93
N VAL A 1100 11.83 35.66 -34.34
CA VAL A 1100 10.47 35.51 -34.86
C VAL A 1100 10.43 34.58 -36.08
N GLN A 1101 11.31 34.77 -37.07
CA GLN A 1101 11.39 33.87 -38.24
C GLN A 1101 11.69 32.42 -37.86
N PHE A 1102 12.60 32.19 -36.91
CA PHE A 1102 12.97 30.85 -36.47
C PHE A 1102 11.85 30.18 -35.68
N ILE A 1103 11.12 30.93 -34.84
CA ILE A 1103 9.93 30.44 -34.13
C ILE A 1103 8.80 30.11 -35.12
N THR A 1104 8.58 30.92 -36.17
CA THR A 1104 7.63 30.58 -37.24
C THR A 1104 8.03 29.27 -37.94
N GLN A 1105 9.31 29.11 -38.30
CA GLN A 1105 9.79 27.88 -38.94
C GLN A 1105 9.70 26.65 -38.01
N LEU A 1106 9.95 26.82 -36.70
CA LEU A 1106 9.74 25.76 -35.72
C LEU A 1106 8.26 25.37 -35.62
N LYS A 1107 7.34 26.34 -35.62
CA LYS A 1107 5.89 26.07 -35.64
C LYS A 1107 5.40 25.41 -36.93
N GLU A 1108 6.00 25.74 -38.07
CA GLU A 1108 5.70 25.07 -39.35
C GLU A 1108 6.19 23.60 -39.32
N ASN A 1109 7.37 23.32 -38.78
CA ASN A 1109 7.86 21.95 -38.57
C ASN A 1109 7.05 21.17 -37.51
N GLU A 1110 6.67 21.82 -36.40
CA GLU A 1110 5.80 21.28 -35.36
C GLU A 1110 4.44 20.88 -35.94
N THR A 1111 3.83 21.76 -36.74
CA THR A 1111 2.58 21.47 -37.47
C THR A 1111 2.74 20.27 -38.40
N GLN A 1112 3.81 20.19 -39.20
CA GLN A 1112 4.07 19.05 -40.10
C GLN A 1112 4.31 17.74 -39.35
N ASN A 1113 4.97 17.78 -38.18
CA ASN A 1113 5.15 16.61 -37.33
C ASN A 1113 3.82 16.15 -36.70
N ILE A 1114 2.97 17.09 -36.26
CA ILE A 1114 1.63 16.80 -35.76
C ILE A 1114 0.77 16.20 -36.88
N GLU A 1115 0.75 16.79 -38.09
CA GLU A 1115 0.04 16.25 -39.25
C GLU A 1115 0.48 14.82 -39.58
N LYS A 1116 1.80 14.56 -39.60
CA LYS A 1116 2.36 13.22 -39.83
C LYS A 1116 1.94 12.24 -38.74
N TRP A 1117 2.09 12.61 -37.47
CA TRP A 1117 1.75 11.74 -36.34
C TRP A 1117 0.25 11.47 -36.24
N THR A 1118 -0.60 12.47 -36.51
CA THR A 1118 -2.06 12.30 -36.62
C THR A 1118 -2.42 11.33 -37.75
N LEU A 1119 -1.73 11.37 -38.90
CA LEU A 1119 -1.94 10.43 -39.99
C LEU A 1119 -1.54 8.99 -39.60
N GLU A 1120 -0.38 8.82 -38.95
CA GLU A 1120 0.11 7.52 -38.48
C GLU A 1120 -0.77 6.93 -37.37
N LYS A 1121 -1.26 7.78 -36.45
CA LYS A 1121 -2.25 7.42 -35.42
C LYS A 1121 -3.57 6.99 -36.06
N LEU A 1122 -4.13 7.76 -36.98
CA LEU A 1122 -5.43 7.47 -37.62
C LEU A 1122 -5.40 6.16 -38.44
N VAL A 1123 -4.28 5.87 -39.14
CA VAL A 1123 -4.07 4.58 -39.81
C VAL A 1123 -4.01 3.41 -38.81
N THR A 1124 -3.37 3.63 -37.65
CA THR A 1124 -3.28 2.62 -36.59
C THR A 1124 -4.62 2.37 -35.91
N GLU A 1125 -5.38 3.43 -35.59
CA GLU A 1125 -6.75 3.36 -35.06
C GLU A 1125 -7.71 2.66 -36.02
N GLN A 1126 -7.57 2.90 -37.34
CA GLN A 1126 -8.31 2.14 -38.36
C GLN A 1126 -7.97 0.65 -38.31
N ALA A 1127 -6.68 0.29 -38.28
CA ALA A 1127 -6.25 -1.11 -38.21
C ALA A 1127 -6.76 -1.82 -36.95
N ILE A 1128 -6.70 -1.15 -35.79
CA ILE A 1128 -7.27 -1.63 -34.52
C ILE A 1128 -8.79 -1.83 -34.65
N THR A 1129 -9.50 -0.89 -35.27
CA THR A 1129 -10.95 -0.97 -35.50
C THR A 1129 -11.32 -2.15 -36.41
N GLU A 1130 -10.57 -2.39 -37.48
CA GLU A 1130 -10.78 -3.52 -38.40
C GLU A 1130 -10.49 -4.87 -37.72
N LEU A 1131 -9.45 -4.95 -36.89
CA LEU A 1131 -9.15 -6.11 -36.04
C LEU A 1131 -10.25 -6.36 -35.01
N SER A 1132 -10.67 -5.34 -34.23
CA SER A 1132 -11.76 -5.46 -33.25
C SER A 1132 -13.07 -5.91 -33.90
N SER A 1133 -13.43 -5.31 -35.04
CA SER A 1133 -14.62 -5.71 -35.82
C SER A 1133 -14.53 -7.17 -36.31
N SER A 1134 -13.34 -7.67 -36.60
CA SER A 1134 -13.11 -9.06 -37.02
C SER A 1134 -13.19 -10.02 -35.84
N CYS A 1135 -12.61 -9.66 -34.69
CA CYS A 1135 -12.75 -10.39 -33.43
C CYS A 1135 -14.21 -10.50 -32.97
N ASP A 1136 -15.00 -9.43 -33.08
CA ASP A 1136 -16.42 -9.47 -32.69
C ASP A 1136 -17.28 -10.28 -33.66
N LYS A 1137 -16.99 -10.25 -34.97
CA LYS A 1137 -17.59 -11.19 -35.93
C LYS A 1137 -17.29 -12.64 -35.55
N LEU A 1138 -16.03 -12.95 -35.23
CA LEU A 1138 -15.61 -14.30 -34.81
C LEU A 1138 -16.28 -14.73 -33.49
N LYS A 1139 -16.44 -13.83 -32.51
CA LYS A 1139 -17.22 -14.11 -31.28
C LYS A 1139 -18.67 -14.46 -31.62
N VAL A 1140 -19.34 -13.67 -32.47
CA VAL A 1140 -20.73 -13.89 -32.89
C VAL A 1140 -20.89 -15.20 -33.68
N GLU A 1141 -19.97 -15.51 -34.59
CA GLU A 1141 -20.00 -16.77 -35.34
C GLU A 1141 -19.73 -17.99 -34.45
N CYS A 1142 -18.78 -17.90 -33.52
CA CYS A 1142 -18.52 -18.94 -32.53
C CYS A 1142 -19.75 -19.17 -31.63
N GLN A 1143 -20.40 -18.10 -31.17
CA GLN A 1143 -21.63 -18.18 -30.36
C GLN A 1143 -22.83 -18.71 -31.18
N ARG A 1144 -22.91 -18.42 -32.49
CA ARG A 1144 -23.89 -19.03 -33.41
C ARG A 1144 -23.63 -20.53 -33.57
N ALA A 1145 -22.40 -20.94 -33.86
CA ALA A 1145 -22.00 -22.33 -33.99
C ALA A 1145 -22.26 -23.13 -32.70
N TRP A 1146 -21.94 -22.57 -31.53
CA TRP A 1146 -22.27 -23.17 -30.23
C TRP A 1146 -23.79 -23.36 -30.05
N THR A 1147 -24.58 -22.37 -30.45
CA THR A 1147 -26.04 -22.40 -30.40
C THR A 1147 -26.63 -23.43 -31.37
N GLU A 1148 -26.08 -23.55 -32.58
CA GLU A 1148 -26.45 -24.57 -33.56
C GLU A 1148 -26.10 -25.98 -33.05
N CYS A 1149 -24.90 -26.19 -32.50
CA CYS A 1149 -24.51 -27.44 -31.85
C CYS A 1149 -25.46 -27.84 -30.71
N GLU A 1150 -25.82 -26.90 -29.84
CA GLU A 1150 -26.81 -27.15 -28.76
C GLU A 1150 -28.24 -27.38 -29.29
N GLN A 1151 -28.61 -26.87 -30.48
CA GLN A 1151 -29.86 -27.20 -31.14
C GLN A 1151 -29.84 -28.61 -31.74
N TRP A 1152 -28.76 -28.98 -32.46
CA TRP A 1152 -28.58 -30.32 -33.03
C TRP A 1152 -28.53 -31.41 -31.97
N LYS A 1153 -27.80 -31.17 -30.86
CA LYS A 1153 -27.72 -32.05 -29.69
C LYS A 1153 -29.10 -32.27 -29.05
N LYS A 1154 -29.90 -31.22 -28.89
CA LYS A 1154 -31.29 -31.33 -28.42
C LYS A 1154 -32.21 -32.03 -29.43
N ALA A 1155 -32.00 -31.84 -30.74
CA ALA A 1155 -32.75 -32.52 -31.79
C ALA A 1155 -32.45 -34.03 -31.81
N ALA A 1156 -31.18 -34.43 -31.70
CA ALA A 1156 -30.75 -35.83 -31.61
C ALA A 1156 -31.34 -36.54 -30.37
N GLN A 1157 -31.22 -35.93 -29.19
CA GLN A 1157 -31.86 -36.43 -27.96
C GLN A 1157 -33.38 -36.58 -28.12
N LYS A 1158 -34.04 -35.61 -28.75
CA LYS A 1158 -35.50 -35.63 -28.99
C LYS A 1158 -35.94 -36.62 -30.08
N ALA A 1159 -35.02 -37.02 -30.97
CA ALA A 1159 -35.20 -38.12 -31.92
C ALA A 1159 -34.96 -39.51 -31.29
N GLY A 1160 -34.59 -39.59 -30.01
CA GLY A 1160 -34.33 -40.84 -29.30
C GLY A 1160 -32.92 -41.39 -29.48
N ALA A 1161 -32.00 -40.63 -30.06
CA ALA A 1161 -30.59 -41.02 -30.13
C ALA A 1161 -29.92 -40.81 -28.76
N SER A 1162 -29.51 -41.90 -28.11
CA SER A 1162 -28.56 -41.81 -27.00
C SER A 1162 -27.18 -41.51 -27.58
N ILE A 1163 -26.52 -40.47 -27.05
CA ILE A 1163 -25.13 -40.13 -27.39
C ILE A 1163 -24.30 -40.46 -26.15
N GLU A 1164 -24.03 -41.75 -25.99
CA GLU A 1164 -23.00 -42.25 -25.06
C GLU A 1164 -21.65 -42.29 -25.78
N PRO A 1165 -20.54 -41.85 -25.14
CA PRO A 1165 -19.21 -42.20 -25.60
C PRO A 1165 -19.02 -43.72 -25.48
N GLN A 1166 -18.63 -44.39 -26.57
CA GLN A 1166 -18.40 -45.84 -26.53
C GLN A 1166 -17.01 -46.17 -25.97
N ASP A 1167 -16.98 -46.63 -24.73
CA ASP A 1167 -15.93 -47.50 -24.21
C ASP A 1167 -16.23 -48.96 -24.58
N SER A 1168 -15.21 -49.74 -24.97
CA SER A 1168 -15.02 -51.15 -24.52
C SER A 1168 -13.87 -51.86 -25.26
N LYS A 1169 -13.24 -52.80 -24.55
CA LYS A 1169 -12.39 -53.86 -25.12
C LYS A 1169 -13.16 -55.18 -25.14
N GLY A 1170 -12.86 -56.05 -26.11
CA GLY A 1170 -13.29 -57.45 -26.11
C GLY A 1170 -12.57 -58.27 -27.19
N GLU A 1171 -11.98 -59.39 -26.79
CA GLU A 1171 -11.43 -60.42 -27.69
C GLU A 1171 -12.44 -61.58 -27.83
N GLY A 1172 -12.41 -62.32 -28.95
CA GLY A 1172 -13.03 -63.66 -29.03
C GLY A 1172 -13.81 -64.01 -30.30
N GLU A 1173 -13.09 -64.55 -31.30
CA GLU A 1173 -13.45 -65.65 -32.24
C GLU A 1173 -14.87 -65.78 -32.88
N GLY A 1174 -14.96 -66.21 -34.15
CA GLY A 1174 -16.20 -66.88 -34.63
C GLY A 1174 -16.64 -66.87 -36.10
N GLU A 1175 -15.76 -67.17 -37.08
CA GLU A 1175 -16.03 -67.75 -38.43
C GLU A 1175 -17.14 -67.20 -39.40
N HIS A 1176 -16.77 -67.24 -40.70
CA HIS A 1176 -17.62 -67.33 -41.92
C HIS A 1176 -18.45 -66.10 -42.37
N ALA A 1177 -18.57 -65.78 -43.68
CA ALA A 1177 -18.08 -66.45 -44.90
C ALA A 1177 -17.79 -65.47 -46.08
N GLU A 1178 -17.06 -65.99 -47.07
CA GLU A 1178 -16.66 -65.42 -48.39
C GLU A 1178 -15.77 -64.17 -48.40
#